data_AF-A0A7S1QHF1-F1
#
_entry.id   AF-A0A7S1QHF1-F1
#
_cell.length_a   1.000
_cell.length_b   1.000
_cell.length_c   1.000
_cell.angle_alpha   90.00
_cell.angle_beta   90.00
_cell.angle_gamma   90.00
#
_symmetry.space_group_name_H-M   'P 1'
#
loop_
_entity.id
_entity.type
_entity.pdbx_description
1 polymer ?
#
loop_
_entity_poly.entity_id
_entity_poly.type
_entity_poly.pdbx_seq_one_letter_code
_entity_poly.pdbx_strand_id
1 'polypeptide(L)'
;SRVQVTPLYGTLDTHEQDEVLESPAAGWRKVILATPIAESSLTVPGVRIVVDAGLRKVKKEDSKTCVSRMLTVPISRASADQRSGRAGRVSTGVCYRLWDEKQQGQLDSNDAPELHRTDLAGVVLDLAQQGAVSDQEIAALPWVDAPKVEDLDLGRALLLRLQAFERLQGGRWAITERGRQLGRFPVHPRVAHMIQQASEVSVSMVRDACDLAALMEEKELLVGGRVRHGADLEARLDALQDQDAKGILFRIKSRVLQASKQLQMLADLSHAVAFRQHDEADRRCLSVLVAWAYPELVAKANRGSMGKSFTAYRLASGVEARVQTKDALSKSPLLTVASVTEQKVFWAMRADAKTLAGYGVDVEDPLRHDILGGSSNQAAEAEGEDAEASAARLVVVKRYLLGKDCGEVSSADDLVSAMVRLPEQFPPREVASMLWDLAREDWPQEELLRRVAEEVVAPRTDDFSAAQLAEVACALAVGQAATETAFTAIAEALVPKLDELPLDSEEGNLSGLLWAFTVSEVAAPELFRAMAQRATQALVDFEPKVLSDVREVCFWSFHRASASAWSDAGATRWSRIGRGFACSEFFEVLAPLVVDQLAEINTISCVYLMWSFSKANCVNEELFDAIAGRVGPEVSSLDRCGLTMFCWNYAYSGIENEDVYRLVSQDTLRPERMAEMAPRDVSGIAWAFAKAGADQEALLPELLRHSRGLLRDGMEQCCYRFPGKSLKRAIYEGDNSARDGAVDAFDMVSLGDLLLACAELQHVDTEFLDLCKGYMVKGLQQPAREAERFCRYPQVVTRALHSLVRLTSSVHDLFAVAAPYLVRQLDSMRIRDVAMLCWAWAISGPRDPWMLSALDARLRTLVDEEAVRYLDPDEAEKLNWAVTELGLGDRQTKTALYEASSA
;
A
#
# COMPACT_ATOMS: atom_id res chain seq x y z
N SER A 1 13.93 -33.28 42.67
CA SER A 1 12.94 -32.50 41.91
C SER A 1 13.52 -32.12 40.57
N ARG A 2 12.79 -32.30 39.46
CA ARG A 2 13.28 -31.93 38.12
C ARG A 2 12.99 -30.44 37.87
N VAL A 3 13.94 -29.74 37.23
CA VAL A 3 13.86 -28.28 36.99
C VAL A 3 14.03 -28.00 35.50
N GLN A 4 13.11 -27.21 34.94
CA GLN A 4 13.15 -26.71 33.57
C GLN A 4 13.57 -25.24 33.62
N VAL A 5 14.65 -24.86 32.93
CA VAL A 5 15.13 -23.48 32.87
C VAL A 5 14.84 -22.92 31.49
N THR A 6 14.13 -21.80 31.42
CA THR A 6 13.74 -21.16 30.14
C THR A 6 14.07 -19.66 30.14
N PRO A 7 14.69 -19.12 29.09
CA PRO A 7 14.90 -17.68 28.97
C PRO A 7 13.61 -16.96 28.58
N LEU A 8 13.49 -15.68 28.93
CA LEU A 8 12.41 -14.80 28.46
C LEU A 8 12.94 -13.39 28.19
N TYR A 9 13.07 -13.02 26.91
CA TYR A 9 13.51 -11.69 26.48
C TYR A 9 12.86 -11.31 25.15
N GLY A 10 12.78 -10.01 24.86
CA GLY A 10 11.97 -9.50 23.74
C GLY A 10 12.41 -9.91 22.33
N THR A 11 13.61 -10.47 22.15
CA THR A 11 14.10 -11.00 20.86
C THR A 11 13.96 -12.52 20.73
N LEU A 12 13.34 -13.22 21.68
CA LEU A 12 12.93 -14.63 21.50
C LEU A 12 11.83 -14.73 20.44
N ASP A 13 11.75 -15.87 19.76
CA ASP A 13 10.66 -16.15 18.84
C ASP A 13 9.32 -16.24 19.58
N THR A 14 8.22 -15.88 18.92
CA THR A 14 6.89 -15.87 19.56
C THR A 14 6.53 -17.25 20.13
N HIS A 15 6.84 -18.32 19.42
CA HIS A 15 6.60 -19.69 19.89
C HIS A 15 7.39 -20.00 21.17
N GLU A 16 8.65 -19.58 21.26
CA GLU A 16 9.47 -19.76 22.47
C GLU A 16 8.93 -18.94 23.64
N GLN A 17 8.40 -17.73 23.37
CA GLN A 17 7.74 -16.92 24.39
C GLN A 17 6.43 -17.59 24.87
N ASP A 18 5.66 -18.18 23.97
CA ASP A 18 4.43 -18.91 24.29
C ASP A 18 4.73 -20.18 25.11
N GLU A 19 5.76 -20.95 24.77
CA GLU A 19 6.22 -22.11 25.55
C GLU A 19 6.61 -21.73 26.99
N VAL A 20 7.17 -20.53 27.20
CA VAL A 20 7.47 -20.02 28.54
C VAL A 20 6.19 -19.85 29.36
N LEU A 21 5.07 -19.49 28.73
CA LEU A 21 3.76 -19.30 29.37
C LEU A 21 3.02 -20.60 29.70
N GLU A 22 3.37 -21.71 29.04
CA GLU A 22 2.74 -23.00 29.30
C GLU A 22 3.03 -23.50 30.73
N SER A 23 2.18 -24.39 31.24
CA SER A 23 2.45 -25.03 32.53
C SER A 23 3.59 -26.05 32.39
N PRO A 24 4.50 -26.17 33.38
CA PRO A 24 5.53 -27.21 33.34
C PRO A 24 4.90 -28.61 33.42
N ALA A 25 5.58 -29.61 32.86
CA ALA A 25 5.18 -31.01 32.98
C ALA A 25 5.00 -31.43 34.46
N ALA A 26 4.09 -32.36 34.72
CA ALA A 26 3.84 -32.86 36.07
C ALA A 26 5.14 -33.32 36.76
N GLY A 27 5.37 -32.84 37.99
CA GLY A 27 6.58 -33.13 38.77
C GLY A 27 7.80 -32.26 38.45
N TRP A 28 7.69 -31.30 37.52
CA TRP A 28 8.73 -30.32 37.19
C TRP A 28 8.46 -28.95 37.80
N ARG A 29 9.54 -28.22 38.10
CA ARG A 29 9.52 -26.79 38.43
C ARG A 29 10.10 -25.99 37.26
N LYS A 30 9.40 -24.96 36.79
CA LYS A 30 9.92 -24.01 35.80
C LYS A 30 10.67 -22.86 36.48
N VAL A 31 11.83 -22.49 35.94
CA VAL A 31 12.64 -21.33 36.34
C VAL A 31 12.81 -20.47 35.10
N ILE A 32 12.31 -19.24 35.15
CA ILE A 32 12.29 -18.32 34.01
C ILE A 32 13.35 -17.25 34.22
N LEU A 33 14.30 -17.13 33.30
CA LEU A 33 15.33 -16.09 33.29
C LEU A 33 14.85 -14.93 32.43
N ALA A 34 14.23 -13.93 33.05
CA ALA A 34 13.52 -12.86 32.34
C ALA A 34 14.25 -11.51 32.37
N THR A 35 14.09 -10.73 31.30
CA THR A 35 14.39 -9.28 31.27
C THR A 35 13.15 -8.48 31.74
N PRO A 36 13.15 -7.13 31.73
CA PRO A 36 11.99 -6.33 32.13
C PRO A 36 10.69 -6.59 31.33
N ILE A 37 10.69 -7.41 30.27
CA ILE A 37 9.46 -7.83 29.58
C ILE A 37 8.45 -8.52 30.52
N ALA A 38 8.93 -9.22 31.54
CA ALA A 38 8.07 -9.86 32.55
C ALA A 38 7.53 -8.87 33.61
N GLU A 39 8.04 -7.64 33.65
CA GLU A 39 7.72 -6.64 34.65
C GLU A 39 6.38 -5.95 34.40
N SER A 40 6.02 -5.68 33.14
CA SER A 40 4.83 -4.91 32.74
C SER A 40 3.93 -5.68 31.77
N SER A 41 4.44 -6.14 30.63
CA SER A 41 3.66 -6.56 29.47
C SER A 41 3.12 -7.99 29.48
N LEU A 42 3.66 -8.89 30.32
CA LEU A 42 3.33 -10.31 30.28
C LEU A 42 2.89 -10.85 31.65
N THR A 43 1.79 -11.60 31.67
CA THR A 43 1.36 -12.33 32.88
C THR A 43 1.78 -13.78 32.74
N VAL A 44 2.81 -14.19 33.47
CA VAL A 44 3.23 -15.59 33.49
C VAL A 44 2.42 -16.35 34.55
N PRO A 45 1.58 -17.32 34.16
CA PRO A 45 0.78 -18.08 35.13
C PRO A 45 1.66 -18.96 36.02
N GLY A 46 1.24 -19.12 37.29
CA GLY A 46 1.88 -20.07 38.23
C GLY A 46 3.19 -19.59 38.89
N VAL A 47 3.63 -18.35 38.63
CA VAL A 47 4.79 -17.76 39.31
C VAL A 47 4.45 -17.48 40.78
N ARG A 48 5.20 -18.09 41.69
CA ARG A 48 5.09 -17.92 43.16
C ARG A 48 6.37 -17.43 43.82
N ILE A 49 7.48 -17.49 43.10
CA ILE A 49 8.80 -17.07 43.59
C ILE A 49 9.39 -16.14 42.55
N VAL A 50 9.75 -14.93 42.97
CA VAL A 50 10.53 -13.99 42.18
C VAL A 50 11.90 -13.86 42.83
N VAL A 51 12.96 -13.87 42.02
CA VAL A 51 14.32 -13.54 42.45
C VAL A 51 14.73 -12.31 41.65
N ASP A 52 14.88 -11.18 42.33
CA ASP A 52 15.15 -9.89 41.70
C ASP A 52 16.62 -9.52 41.87
N ALA A 53 17.30 -9.29 40.75
CA ALA A 53 18.70 -8.87 40.72
C ALA A 53 18.87 -7.37 41.05
N GLY A 54 17.79 -6.58 41.05
CA GLY A 54 17.86 -5.15 41.39
C GLY A 54 18.46 -4.27 40.29
N LEU A 55 18.65 -4.82 39.09
CA LEU A 55 19.33 -4.17 37.97
C LEU A 55 18.44 -4.16 36.72
N ARG A 56 18.70 -3.19 35.84
CA ARG A 56 18.16 -3.13 34.48
C ARG A 56 19.21 -2.62 33.49
N LYS A 57 19.06 -3.01 32.23
CA LYS A 57 19.81 -2.43 31.11
C LYS A 57 19.00 -1.31 30.48
N VAL A 58 19.62 -0.15 30.28
CA VAL A 58 19.01 1.03 29.65
C VAL A 58 19.90 1.46 28.49
N LYS A 59 19.30 1.66 27.33
CA LYS A 59 19.96 2.29 26.19
C LYS A 59 19.98 3.80 26.43
N LYS A 60 21.16 4.41 26.38
CA LYS A 60 21.34 5.87 26.41
C LYS A 60 22.00 6.30 25.11
N GLU A 61 21.38 7.22 24.40
CA GLU A 61 21.94 7.78 23.18
C GLU A 61 22.64 9.11 23.48
N ASP A 62 23.75 9.37 22.78
CA ASP A 62 24.41 10.67 22.78
C ASP A 62 24.08 11.38 21.47
N SER A 63 23.16 12.35 21.53
CA SER A 63 22.68 13.09 20.36
C SER A 63 23.77 13.83 19.59
N LYS A 64 24.91 14.17 20.21
CA LYS A 64 26.02 14.84 19.49
C LYS A 64 26.79 13.86 18.62
N THR A 65 26.98 12.64 19.10
CA THR A 65 27.81 11.64 18.41
C THR A 65 26.98 10.60 17.65
N CYS A 66 25.67 10.55 17.88
CA CYS A 66 24.74 9.51 17.39
C CYS A 66 25.13 8.09 17.84
N VAL A 67 25.95 7.97 18.90
CA VAL A 67 26.39 6.69 19.44
C VAL A 67 25.57 6.33 20.67
N SER A 68 25.04 5.10 20.66
CA SER A 68 24.30 4.55 21.80
C SER A 68 25.22 3.82 22.77
N ARG A 69 24.87 3.77 24.05
CA ARG A 69 25.54 2.94 25.07
C ARG A 69 24.51 2.15 25.87
N MET A 70 24.87 0.94 26.29
CA MET A 70 24.03 0.11 27.15
C MET A 70 24.51 0.22 28.59
N LEU A 71 23.79 0.97 29.41
CA LEU A 71 24.12 1.15 30.82
C LEU A 71 23.39 0.10 31.66
N THR A 72 24.10 -0.56 32.57
CA THR A 72 23.48 -1.37 33.62
C THR A 72 23.32 -0.49 34.85
N VAL A 73 22.09 -0.24 35.26
CA VAL A 73 21.74 0.67 36.35
C VAL A 73 20.88 -0.05 37.40
N PRO A 74 20.90 0.40 38.67
CA PRO A 74 19.91 -0.02 39.65
C PRO A 74 18.48 0.27 39.17
N ILE A 75 17.53 -0.56 39.59
CA ILE A 75 16.10 -0.30 39.36
C ILE A 75 15.54 0.69 40.38
N SER A 76 14.39 1.28 40.05
CA SER A 76 13.64 2.09 41.01
C SER A 76 12.92 1.25 42.08
N ARG A 77 12.51 1.88 43.17
CA ARG A 77 11.62 1.27 44.18
C ARG A 77 10.30 0.83 43.56
N ALA A 78 9.70 1.66 42.70
CA ALA A 78 8.48 1.32 41.98
C ALA A 78 8.64 0.05 41.12
N SER A 79 9.75 -0.08 40.39
CA SER A 79 10.06 -1.27 39.59
C SER A 79 10.28 -2.50 40.50
N ALA A 80 11.03 -2.36 41.59
CA ALA A 80 11.24 -3.43 42.58
C ALA A 80 9.92 -3.92 43.20
N ASP A 81 8.98 -3.01 43.44
CA ASP A 81 7.65 -3.34 43.96
C ASP A 81 6.79 -4.01 42.88
N GLN A 82 6.81 -3.52 41.65
CA GLN A 82 6.11 -4.14 40.52
C GLN A 82 6.62 -5.58 40.26
N ARG A 83 7.94 -5.79 40.28
CA ARG A 83 8.57 -7.12 40.17
C ARG A 83 8.15 -8.03 41.31
N SER A 84 8.15 -7.53 42.54
CA SER A 84 7.69 -8.31 43.70
C SER A 84 6.23 -8.75 43.56
N GLY A 85 5.36 -7.87 43.02
CA GLY A 85 3.94 -8.16 42.78
C GLY A 85 3.70 -9.28 41.77
N ARG A 86 4.69 -9.62 40.93
CA ARG A 86 4.59 -10.77 40.00
C ARG A 86 4.52 -12.11 40.73
N ALA A 87 5.06 -12.22 41.94
CA ALA A 87 4.95 -13.43 42.76
C ALA A 87 3.53 -13.66 43.33
N GLY A 88 2.69 -12.61 43.39
CA GLY A 88 1.41 -12.62 44.11
C GLY A 88 0.16 -12.68 43.25
N ARG A 89 0.26 -12.88 41.92
CA ARG A 89 -0.88 -12.74 41.00
C ARG A 89 -1.93 -13.86 41.10
N VAL A 90 -1.50 -15.10 41.29
CA VAL A 90 -2.39 -16.28 41.27
C VAL A 90 -2.57 -16.89 42.67
N SER A 91 -1.57 -16.71 43.54
CA SER A 91 -1.57 -17.21 44.91
C SER A 91 -0.54 -16.44 45.72
N THR A 92 -0.51 -16.62 47.04
CA THR A 92 0.56 -16.11 47.90
C THR A 92 1.93 -16.55 47.38
N GLY A 93 2.85 -15.61 47.26
CA GLY A 93 4.21 -15.84 46.78
C GLY A 93 5.26 -15.08 47.59
N VAL A 94 6.52 -15.31 47.24
CA VAL A 94 7.69 -14.72 47.91
C VAL A 94 8.59 -14.05 46.86
N CYS A 95 9.11 -12.87 47.18
CA CYS A 95 10.12 -12.19 46.38
C CYS A 95 11.45 -12.15 47.18
N TYR A 96 12.52 -12.67 46.58
CA TYR A 96 13.88 -12.57 47.08
C TYR A 96 14.59 -11.42 46.35
N ARG A 97 14.89 -10.35 47.06
CA ARG A 97 15.68 -9.22 46.56
C ARG A 97 17.16 -9.51 46.82
N LEU A 98 18.00 -9.44 45.80
CA LEU A 98 19.44 -9.75 45.90
C LEU A 98 20.30 -8.56 46.38
N TRP A 99 19.72 -7.70 47.22
CA TRP A 99 20.36 -6.53 47.82
C TRP A 99 19.84 -6.35 49.25
N ASP A 100 20.58 -5.60 50.08
CA ASP A 100 20.23 -5.41 51.49
C ASP A 100 19.21 -4.27 51.71
N GLU A 101 18.66 -4.18 52.92
CA GLU A 101 17.65 -3.17 53.27
C GLU A 101 18.19 -1.73 53.19
N LYS A 102 19.50 -1.54 53.39
CA LYS A 102 20.15 -0.24 53.23
C LYS A 102 20.18 0.18 51.76
N GLN A 103 20.52 -0.74 50.86
CA GLN A 103 20.48 -0.53 49.42
C GLN A 103 19.05 -0.27 48.94
N GLN A 104 18.05 -0.95 49.50
CA GLN A 104 16.63 -0.69 49.21
C GLN A 104 16.25 0.77 49.51
N GLY A 105 16.72 1.32 50.63
CA GLY A 105 16.49 2.72 51.01
C GLY A 105 17.21 3.75 50.14
N GLN A 106 18.23 3.33 49.38
CA GLN A 106 18.99 4.18 48.46
C GLN A 106 18.46 4.17 47.02
N LEU A 107 17.50 3.29 46.69
CA LEU A 107 16.90 3.26 45.36
C LEU A 107 16.02 4.50 45.13
N ASP A 108 16.13 5.06 43.92
CA ASP A 108 15.24 6.14 43.47
C ASP A 108 13.77 5.69 43.55
N SER A 109 12.85 6.62 43.80
CA SER A 109 11.42 6.29 43.86
C SER A 109 10.92 5.72 42.54
N ASN A 110 11.28 6.38 41.42
CA ASN A 110 10.85 6.05 40.07
C ASN A 110 12.07 5.99 39.14
N ASP A 111 11.94 5.25 38.05
CA ASP A 111 12.96 5.23 37.00
C ASP A 111 12.99 6.58 36.29
N ALA A 112 14.18 7.02 35.86
CA ALA A 112 14.29 8.21 35.02
C ALA A 112 13.41 8.06 33.75
N PRO A 113 12.73 9.11 33.29
CA PRO A 113 11.91 9.06 32.08
C PRO A 113 12.79 8.91 30.82
N GLU A 114 12.17 8.43 29.73
CA GLU A 114 12.87 8.26 28.45
C GLU A 114 13.34 9.57 27.83
N LEU A 115 12.58 10.63 28.05
CA LEU A 115 12.85 12.01 27.64
C LEU A 115 14.25 12.52 28.03
N HIS A 116 14.88 11.96 29.07
CA HIS A 116 16.21 12.37 29.55
C HIS A 116 17.38 11.49 29.07
N ARG A 117 17.10 10.52 28.18
CA ARG A 117 18.11 9.53 27.73
C ARG A 117 18.08 9.25 26.22
N THR A 118 17.17 9.88 25.49
CA THR A 118 17.02 9.75 24.04
C THR A 118 17.19 11.10 23.34
N ASP A 119 17.39 11.05 22.03
CA ASP A 119 17.32 12.22 21.18
C ASP A 119 15.90 12.84 21.21
N LEU A 120 15.82 14.18 21.23
CA LEU A 120 14.57 14.93 21.29
C LEU A 120 14.21 15.66 20.00
N ALA A 121 14.94 15.48 18.89
CA ALA A 121 14.66 16.17 17.63
C ALA A 121 13.24 15.90 17.12
N GLY A 122 12.75 14.66 17.22
CA GLY A 122 11.36 14.32 16.90
C GLY A 122 10.36 15.06 17.77
N VAL A 123 10.55 15.03 19.10
CA VAL A 123 9.69 15.74 20.06
C VAL A 123 9.70 17.25 19.82
N VAL A 124 10.85 17.84 19.51
CA VAL A 124 10.98 19.27 19.20
C VAL A 124 10.23 19.62 17.93
N LEU A 125 10.30 18.78 16.89
CA LEU A 125 9.56 18.98 15.64
C LEU A 125 8.04 18.90 15.88
N ASP A 126 7.59 17.88 16.61
CA ASP A 126 6.17 17.70 16.98
C ASP A 126 5.64 18.90 17.77
N LEU A 127 6.39 19.36 18.77
CA LEU A 127 6.03 20.53 19.58
C LEU A 127 5.89 21.79 18.71
N ALA A 128 6.79 22.01 17.76
CA ALA A 128 6.73 23.16 16.86
C ALA A 128 5.54 23.06 15.88
N GLN A 129 5.19 21.86 15.40
CA GLN A 129 3.96 21.66 14.60
C GLN A 129 2.69 22.02 15.38
N GLN A 130 2.69 21.77 16.69
CA GLN A 130 1.59 22.16 17.59
C GLN A 130 1.68 23.63 18.06
N GLY A 131 2.68 24.39 17.59
CA GLY A 131 2.82 25.83 17.86
C GLY A 131 3.65 26.20 19.10
N ALA A 132 4.24 25.22 19.81
CA ALA A 132 5.16 25.49 20.93
C ALA A 132 6.57 25.78 20.39
N VAL A 133 6.91 27.07 20.25
CA VAL A 133 8.08 27.53 19.48
C VAL A 133 9.11 28.31 20.31
N SER A 134 8.98 28.31 21.63
CA SER A 134 9.93 28.94 22.57
C SER A 134 10.09 28.10 23.84
N ASP A 135 11.19 28.32 24.57
CA ASP A 135 11.44 27.62 25.84
C ASP A 135 10.35 27.91 26.88
N GLN A 136 9.81 29.14 26.88
CA GLN A 136 8.74 29.52 27.80
C GLN A 136 7.43 28.78 27.49
N GLU A 137 7.05 28.69 26.21
CA GLU A 137 5.86 27.94 25.78
C GLU A 137 6.01 26.45 26.07
N ILE A 138 7.17 25.86 25.78
CA ILE A 138 7.44 24.44 26.06
C ILE A 138 7.43 24.17 27.57
N ALA A 139 8.04 25.04 28.37
CA ALA A 139 8.06 24.90 29.84
C ALA A 139 6.67 25.09 30.49
N ALA A 140 5.76 25.82 29.82
CA ALA A 140 4.40 26.04 30.31
C ALA A 140 3.46 24.83 30.09
N LEU A 141 3.85 23.85 29.29
CA LEU A 141 3.06 22.63 29.08
C LEU A 141 3.02 21.77 30.37
N PRO A 142 1.95 20.99 30.59
CA PRO A 142 1.74 20.21 31.82
C PRO A 142 2.56 18.90 31.81
N TRP A 143 3.89 19.00 31.83
CA TRP A 143 4.79 17.85 31.85
C TRP A 143 4.70 17.07 33.17
N VAL A 144 4.76 15.74 33.10
CA VAL A 144 5.08 14.89 34.26
C VAL A 144 6.54 15.11 34.66
N ASP A 145 7.44 15.02 33.67
CA ASP A 145 8.85 15.37 33.76
C ASP A 145 9.19 16.24 32.54
N ALA A 146 9.64 17.47 32.77
CA ALA A 146 9.93 18.43 31.71
C ALA A 146 11.29 18.15 31.05
N PRO A 147 11.44 18.33 29.73
CA PRO A 147 12.72 18.13 29.05
C PRO A 147 13.75 19.16 29.52
N LYS A 148 15.04 18.79 29.52
CA LYS A 148 16.11 19.75 29.79
C LYS A 148 16.33 20.64 28.57
N VAL A 149 16.57 21.92 28.80
CA VAL A 149 16.86 22.89 27.73
C VAL A 149 18.04 22.43 26.87
N GLU A 150 19.07 21.85 27.49
CA GLU A 150 20.24 21.30 26.80
C GLU A 150 19.87 20.19 25.79
N ASP A 151 18.92 19.31 26.13
CA ASP A 151 18.48 18.23 25.25
C ASP A 151 17.60 18.78 24.10
N LEU A 152 16.78 19.80 24.38
CA LEU A 152 16.00 20.53 23.37
C LEU A 152 16.92 21.25 22.37
N ASP A 153 17.99 21.88 22.84
CA ASP A 153 18.95 22.60 22.01
C ASP A 153 19.72 21.67 21.07
N LEU A 154 19.99 20.43 21.49
CA LEU A 154 20.56 19.42 20.59
C LEU A 154 19.59 19.03 19.48
N GLY A 155 18.31 18.82 19.82
CA GLY A 155 17.26 18.55 18.83
C GLY A 155 17.10 19.71 17.83
N ARG A 156 17.09 20.95 18.32
CA ARG A 156 17.03 22.16 17.48
C ARG A 156 18.25 22.31 16.57
N ALA A 157 19.45 22.00 17.08
CA ALA A 157 20.66 22.05 16.29
C ALA A 157 20.62 21.06 15.11
N LEU A 158 20.02 19.87 15.30
CA LEU A 158 19.75 18.96 14.19
C LEU A 158 18.72 19.55 13.23
N LEU A 159 17.57 20.01 13.72
CA LEU A 159 16.49 20.55 12.86
C LEU A 159 16.92 21.78 12.06
N LEU A 160 17.76 22.65 12.62
CA LEU A 160 18.39 23.76 11.89
C LEU A 160 19.26 23.26 10.74
N ARG A 161 20.07 22.22 11.00
CA ARG A 161 20.94 21.62 9.99
C ARG A 161 20.16 20.98 8.86
N LEU A 162 19.03 20.34 9.18
CA LEU A 162 18.10 19.77 8.21
C LEU A 162 17.23 20.82 7.50
N GLN A 163 17.45 22.11 7.78
CA GLN A 163 16.63 23.24 7.31
C GLN A 163 15.14 23.10 7.65
N ALA A 164 14.82 22.31 8.69
CA ALA A 164 13.46 22.12 9.19
C ALA A 164 13.02 23.29 10.07
N PHE A 165 13.96 23.97 10.71
CA PHE A 165 13.75 25.10 11.61
C PHE A 165 14.49 26.34 11.11
N GLU A 166 13.97 27.49 11.50
CA GLU A 166 14.64 28.78 11.43
C GLU A 166 14.60 29.48 12.80
N ARG A 167 15.61 30.32 13.06
CA ARG A 167 15.68 31.10 14.29
C ARG A 167 15.08 32.48 14.06
N LEU A 168 14.03 32.81 14.79
CA LEU A 168 13.40 34.13 14.76
C LEU A 168 14.00 35.07 15.82
N GLN A 169 13.72 36.36 15.69
CA GLN A 169 14.06 37.34 16.73
C GLN A 169 13.33 37.04 18.04
N GLY A 170 13.93 37.43 19.16
CA GLY A 170 13.32 37.26 20.50
C GLY A 170 13.41 35.84 21.07
N GLY A 171 14.27 34.97 20.51
CA GLY A 171 14.48 33.61 21.04
C GLY A 171 13.38 32.60 20.67
N ARG A 172 12.57 32.91 19.67
CA ARG A 172 11.56 32.01 19.10
C ARG A 172 12.12 31.24 17.92
N TRP A 173 11.50 30.11 17.64
CA TRP A 173 11.77 29.27 16.48
C TRP A 173 10.60 29.33 15.51
N ALA A 174 10.82 29.02 14.24
CA ALA A 174 9.75 28.75 13.31
C ALA A 174 10.04 27.46 12.55
N ILE A 175 8.98 26.66 12.36
CA ILE A 175 9.03 25.48 11.51
C ILE A 175 8.94 25.93 10.05
N THR A 176 9.88 25.47 9.23
CA THR A 176 9.89 25.73 7.79
C THR A 176 8.91 24.81 7.08
N GLU A 177 8.62 25.05 5.80
CA GLU A 177 7.79 24.13 5.01
C GLU A 177 8.43 22.74 4.92
N ARG A 178 9.75 22.70 4.71
CA ARG A 178 10.53 21.46 4.79
C ARG A 178 10.32 20.76 6.15
N GLY A 179 10.36 21.51 7.26
CA GLY A 179 10.10 20.94 8.58
C GLY A 179 8.71 20.32 8.72
N ARG A 180 7.68 20.95 8.14
CA ARG A 180 6.32 20.37 8.10
C ARG A 180 6.30 19.07 7.28
N GLN A 181 6.96 19.06 6.12
CA GLN A 181 7.08 17.86 5.28
C GLN A 181 7.77 16.72 6.03
N LEU A 182 8.91 16.98 6.69
CA LEU A 182 9.63 15.96 7.45
C LEU A 182 8.76 15.33 8.54
N GLY A 183 7.98 16.15 9.26
CA GLY A 183 7.13 15.64 10.33
C GLY A 183 5.82 14.99 9.86
N ARG A 184 5.59 14.83 8.54
CA ARG A 184 4.53 13.95 8.03
C ARG A 184 4.90 12.48 8.16
N PHE A 185 6.19 12.16 8.20
CA PHE A 185 6.66 10.78 8.30
C PHE A 185 6.74 10.33 9.76
N PRO A 186 6.21 9.13 10.11
CA PRO A 186 6.23 8.60 11.48
C PRO A 186 7.60 7.97 11.83
N VAL A 187 8.70 8.65 11.51
CA VAL A 187 10.08 8.22 11.74
C VAL A 187 10.91 9.37 12.31
N HIS A 188 12.14 9.10 12.74
CA HIS A 188 13.04 10.16 13.20
C HIS A 188 13.26 11.23 12.10
N PRO A 189 13.33 12.55 12.42
CA PRO A 189 13.52 13.62 11.42
C PRO A 189 14.69 13.44 10.45
N ARG A 190 15.72 12.69 10.84
CA ARG A 190 16.89 12.37 10.01
C ARG A 190 16.58 11.35 8.91
N VAL A 191 15.70 10.39 9.22
CA VAL A 191 15.24 9.35 8.30
C VAL A 191 14.20 9.95 7.37
N ALA A 192 13.33 10.81 7.90
CA ALA A 192 12.43 11.63 7.08
C ALA A 192 13.24 12.51 6.10
N HIS A 193 14.32 13.14 6.57
CA HIS A 193 15.22 13.92 5.70
C HIS A 193 15.84 13.07 4.59
N MET A 194 16.28 11.84 4.89
CA MET A 194 16.77 10.90 3.88
C MET A 194 15.71 10.56 2.83
N ILE A 195 14.47 10.28 3.25
CA ILE A 195 13.35 10.00 2.32
C ILE A 195 13.06 11.22 1.44
N GLN A 196 13.02 12.42 2.04
CA GLN A 196 12.78 13.66 1.30
C GLN A 196 13.94 14.04 0.38
N GLN A 197 15.20 13.77 0.75
CA GLN A 197 16.33 13.97 -0.17
C GLN A 197 16.26 13.00 -1.35
N ALA A 198 15.85 11.76 -1.09
CA ALA A 198 15.67 10.77 -2.14
C ALA A 198 14.59 11.17 -3.16
N SER A 199 13.54 11.88 -2.73
CA SER A 199 12.47 12.35 -3.64
C SER A 199 12.95 13.44 -4.59
N GLU A 200 14.01 14.17 -4.24
CA GLU A 200 14.66 15.12 -5.15
C GLU A 200 15.57 14.42 -6.18
N VAL A 201 15.79 13.11 -6.06
CA VAL A 201 16.69 12.34 -6.94
C VAL A 201 15.94 11.40 -7.86
N SER A 202 15.22 10.42 -7.31
CA SER A 202 14.48 9.43 -8.11
C SER A 202 13.45 8.67 -7.28
N VAL A 203 12.44 8.15 -7.97
CA VAL A 203 11.41 7.28 -7.38
C VAL A 203 12.01 5.99 -6.81
N SER A 204 12.99 5.39 -7.50
CA SER A 204 13.70 4.18 -7.04
C SER A 204 14.44 4.44 -5.72
N MET A 205 15.11 5.59 -5.60
CA MET A 205 15.86 5.97 -4.42
C MET A 205 14.94 6.28 -3.23
N VAL A 206 13.74 6.84 -3.46
CA VAL A 206 12.72 6.99 -2.40
C VAL A 206 12.27 5.63 -1.87
N ARG A 207 12.03 4.67 -2.77
CA ARG A 207 11.66 3.31 -2.36
C ARG A 207 12.76 2.66 -1.52
N ASP A 208 14.01 2.75 -1.95
CA ASP A 208 15.14 2.24 -1.20
C ASP A 208 15.29 2.96 0.16
N ALA A 209 15.04 4.28 0.20
CA ALA A 209 15.02 5.03 1.45
C ALA A 209 13.93 4.53 2.41
N CYS A 210 12.72 4.24 1.91
CA CYS A 210 11.64 3.67 2.71
C CYS A 210 11.94 2.24 3.19
N ASP A 211 12.51 1.39 2.32
CA ASP A 211 12.92 0.03 2.68
C ASP A 211 14.02 0.05 3.76
N LEU A 212 15.03 0.91 3.59
CA LEU A 212 16.10 1.11 4.58
C LEU A 212 15.55 1.68 5.89
N ALA A 213 14.67 2.67 5.84
CA ALA A 213 14.01 3.22 7.03
C ALA A 213 13.31 2.12 7.84
N ALA A 214 12.49 1.31 7.17
CA ALA A 214 11.79 0.19 7.80
C ALA A 214 12.75 -0.89 8.33
N LEU A 215 13.80 -1.23 7.59
CA LEU A 215 14.82 -2.21 8.02
C LEU A 215 15.59 -1.77 9.25
N MET A 216 15.92 -0.47 9.34
CA MET A 216 16.69 0.07 10.47
C MET A 216 15.89 0.08 11.79
N GLU A 217 14.57 0.24 11.71
CA GLU A 217 13.67 0.27 12.87
C GLU A 217 13.23 -1.12 13.35
N GLU A 218 13.14 -2.10 12.44
CA GLU A 218 12.69 -3.45 12.76
C GLU A 218 13.79 -4.37 13.33
N LYS A 219 13.36 -5.54 13.78
CA LYS A 219 14.27 -6.61 14.22
C LYS A 219 15.00 -7.24 13.02
N GLU A 220 16.04 -8.02 13.32
CA GLU A 220 16.89 -8.66 12.32
C GLU A 220 16.10 -9.57 11.36
N LEU A 221 16.31 -9.36 10.05
CA LEU A 221 15.60 -10.03 8.97
C LEU A 221 16.10 -11.46 8.73
N LEU A 222 17.41 -11.67 8.86
CA LEU A 222 18.07 -12.92 8.46
C LEU A 222 18.22 -13.91 9.62
N VAL A 223 17.99 -15.20 9.35
CA VAL A 223 18.21 -16.30 10.30
C VAL A 223 19.69 -16.40 10.67
N GLY A 224 19.97 -16.46 11.98
CA GLY A 224 21.33 -16.38 12.53
C GLY A 224 21.86 -14.95 12.67
N GLY A 225 21.13 -13.97 12.11
CA GLY A 225 21.32 -12.55 12.29
C GLY A 225 22.74 -12.03 12.13
N ARG A 226 23.04 -10.96 12.87
CA ARG A 226 24.38 -10.35 12.90
C ARG A 226 25.53 -11.28 13.24
N VAL A 227 25.29 -12.36 14.00
CA VAL A 227 26.35 -13.32 14.34
C VAL A 227 26.87 -14.03 13.09
N ARG A 228 25.97 -14.30 12.13
CA ARG A 228 26.30 -14.98 10.88
C ARG A 228 26.58 -14.03 9.73
N HIS A 229 25.81 -12.94 9.62
CA HIS A 229 25.77 -12.07 8.44
C HIS A 229 26.39 -10.69 8.68
N GLY A 230 26.97 -10.43 9.85
CA GLY A 230 27.66 -9.16 10.13
C GLY A 230 26.72 -7.95 10.19
N ALA A 231 27.26 -6.76 9.92
CA ALA A 231 26.58 -5.46 9.98
C ALA A 231 26.11 -4.93 8.61
N ASP A 232 26.35 -5.68 7.53
CA ASP A 232 26.05 -5.26 6.15
C ASP A 232 24.55 -5.10 5.90
N LEU A 233 24.13 -3.84 5.75
CA LEU A 233 22.75 -3.45 5.51
C LEU A 233 22.32 -3.66 4.05
N GLU A 234 23.26 -3.59 3.10
CA GLU A 234 23.00 -3.85 1.68
C GLU A 234 22.52 -5.28 1.48
N ALA A 235 23.21 -6.23 2.12
CA ALA A 235 22.80 -7.64 2.13
C ALA A 235 21.40 -7.88 2.74
N ARG A 236 20.93 -7.04 3.66
CA ARG A 236 19.57 -7.15 4.22
C ARG A 236 18.54 -6.59 3.25
N LEU A 237 18.87 -5.50 2.57
CA LEU A 237 18.01 -4.92 1.55
C LEU A 237 17.83 -5.91 0.37
N ASP A 238 18.92 -6.52 -0.09
CA ASP A 238 18.87 -7.56 -1.13
C ASP A 238 17.95 -8.72 -0.74
N ALA A 239 18.09 -9.23 0.49
CA ALA A 239 17.25 -10.29 1.00
C ALA A 239 15.77 -9.87 1.19
N LEU A 240 15.51 -8.61 1.55
CA LEU A 240 14.16 -8.08 1.65
C LEU A 240 13.48 -8.09 0.28
N GLN A 241 14.23 -7.75 -0.77
CA GLN A 241 13.72 -7.57 -2.13
C GLN A 241 13.62 -8.90 -2.90
N ASP A 242 14.48 -9.87 -2.62
CA ASP A 242 14.45 -11.21 -3.23
C ASP A 242 13.27 -12.06 -2.72
N GLN A 243 12.39 -12.51 -3.61
CA GLN A 243 11.24 -13.35 -3.26
C GLN A 243 11.64 -14.77 -2.82
N ASP A 244 12.73 -15.31 -3.37
CA ASP A 244 13.20 -16.69 -3.16
C ASP A 244 14.29 -16.82 -2.10
N ALA A 245 14.67 -15.71 -1.47
CA ALA A 245 15.77 -15.68 -0.52
C ALA A 245 15.54 -16.64 0.67
N LYS A 246 16.50 -17.56 0.83
CA LYS A 246 16.48 -18.60 1.87
C LYS A 246 17.00 -18.05 3.20
N GLY A 247 16.42 -18.53 4.31
CA GLY A 247 16.87 -18.14 5.64
C GLY A 247 16.41 -16.76 6.08
N ILE A 248 15.24 -16.32 5.61
CA ILE A 248 14.57 -15.09 6.05
C ILE A 248 13.50 -15.41 7.09
N LEU A 249 13.36 -14.54 8.09
CA LEU A 249 12.24 -14.54 9.01
C LEU A 249 11.03 -13.86 8.35
N PHE A 250 10.16 -14.67 7.71
CA PHE A 250 9.04 -14.19 6.90
C PHE A 250 8.14 -13.17 7.64
N ARG A 251 7.85 -13.39 8.92
CA ARG A 251 7.04 -12.45 9.73
C ARG A 251 7.69 -11.06 9.84
N ILE A 252 9.02 -10.99 9.92
CA ILE A 252 9.75 -9.73 9.96
C ILE A 252 9.77 -9.10 8.57
N LYS A 253 10.03 -9.89 7.52
CA LYS A 253 9.95 -9.44 6.12
C LYS A 253 8.61 -8.75 5.83
N SER A 254 7.49 -9.39 6.18
CA SER A 254 6.16 -8.82 5.97
C SER A 254 5.94 -7.51 6.70
N ARG A 255 6.43 -7.38 7.94
CA ARG A 255 6.33 -6.14 8.73
C ARG A 255 7.17 -5.02 8.14
N VAL A 256 8.41 -5.31 7.75
CA VAL A 256 9.30 -4.34 7.09
C VAL A 256 8.66 -3.85 5.80
N LEU A 257 8.16 -4.74 4.95
CA LEU A 257 7.48 -4.37 3.71
C LEU A 257 6.21 -3.55 3.96
N GLN A 258 5.46 -3.87 5.01
CA GLN A 258 4.28 -3.10 5.40
C GLN A 258 4.65 -1.68 5.86
N ALA A 259 5.66 -1.54 6.71
CA ALA A 259 6.15 -0.24 7.18
C ALA A 259 6.74 0.59 6.02
N SER A 260 7.54 -0.03 5.16
CA SER A 260 8.06 0.60 3.94
C SER A 260 6.93 1.10 3.05
N LYS A 261 5.90 0.28 2.79
CA LYS A 261 4.73 0.69 2.01
C LYS A 261 3.98 1.88 2.63
N GLN A 262 3.88 1.94 3.97
CA GLN A 262 3.29 3.10 4.66
C GLN A 262 4.10 4.38 4.42
N LEU A 263 5.43 4.30 4.49
CA LEU A 263 6.30 5.44 4.21
C LEU A 263 6.22 5.86 2.73
N GLN A 264 6.17 4.91 1.81
CA GLN A 264 6.01 5.17 0.37
C GLN A 264 4.69 5.89 0.08
N MET A 265 3.58 5.49 0.71
CA MET A 265 2.30 6.19 0.56
C MET A 265 2.36 7.64 1.08
N LEU A 266 3.07 7.87 2.19
CA LEU A 266 3.26 9.23 2.72
C LEU A 266 4.18 10.10 1.85
N ALA A 267 5.10 9.46 1.11
CA ALA A 267 5.92 10.07 0.07
C ALA A 267 5.20 10.19 -1.30
N ASP A 268 3.88 9.97 -1.33
CA ASP A 268 3.03 10.02 -2.53
C ASP A 268 3.42 9.05 -3.67
N LEU A 269 4.08 7.94 -3.33
CA LEU A 269 4.45 6.89 -4.28
C LEU A 269 3.33 5.88 -4.58
N SER A 270 2.08 6.22 -4.23
CA SER A 270 0.90 5.35 -4.32
C SER A 270 0.68 4.74 -5.71
N HIS A 271 1.20 5.37 -6.76
CA HIS A 271 1.10 4.96 -8.17
C HIS A 271 2.43 4.49 -8.79
N ALA A 272 3.53 4.55 -8.04
CA ALA A 272 4.89 4.26 -8.51
C ALA A 272 5.28 2.77 -8.48
N VAL A 273 4.39 1.91 -7.98
CA VAL A 273 4.69 0.55 -7.47
C VAL A 273 5.02 -0.48 -8.57
N ALA A 274 5.22 -0.06 -9.82
CA ALA A 274 5.38 -0.95 -10.95
C ALA A 274 6.80 -0.94 -11.56
N PHE A 275 7.86 -0.62 -10.81
CA PHE A 275 9.24 -0.84 -11.25
C PHE A 275 10.06 -1.49 -10.11
N ARG A 276 10.34 -2.79 -10.22
CA ARG A 276 11.10 -3.64 -9.29
C ARG A 276 12.50 -3.95 -9.80
N GLN A 277 12.91 -3.46 -10.96
CA GLN A 277 14.28 -3.67 -11.43
C GLN A 277 15.14 -2.44 -11.16
N HIS A 278 16.01 -2.54 -10.14
CA HIS A 278 17.07 -1.56 -9.88
C HIS A 278 17.89 -1.28 -11.13
N ASP A 279 18.11 0.00 -11.43
CA ASP A 279 19.26 0.40 -12.21
C ASP A 279 20.54 0.07 -11.40
N GLU A 280 21.55 -0.47 -12.06
CA GLU A 280 22.85 -0.73 -11.43
C GLU A 280 23.52 0.58 -10.98
N ALA A 281 23.13 1.71 -11.59
CA ALA A 281 23.50 3.06 -11.18
C ALA A 281 22.93 3.42 -9.79
N ASP A 282 21.66 3.12 -9.52
CA ASP A 282 20.98 3.47 -8.26
C ASP A 282 21.49 2.67 -7.06
N ARG A 283 21.88 1.40 -7.28
CA ARG A 283 22.47 0.56 -6.22
C ARG A 283 23.76 1.14 -5.64
N ARG A 284 24.54 1.89 -6.43
CA ARG A 284 25.76 2.57 -5.95
C ARG A 284 25.44 3.69 -4.96
N CYS A 285 24.21 4.19 -4.97
CA CYS A 285 23.77 5.35 -4.20
C CYS A 285 23.14 4.98 -2.84
N LEU A 286 22.94 3.70 -2.53
CA LEU A 286 22.38 3.27 -1.24
C LEU A 286 23.17 3.79 -0.04
N SER A 287 24.50 3.82 -0.15
CA SER A 287 25.37 4.35 0.90
C SER A 287 25.16 5.85 1.16
N VAL A 288 24.74 6.62 0.13
CA VAL A 288 24.42 8.05 0.22
C VAL A 288 23.21 8.29 1.11
N LEU A 289 22.16 7.46 0.97
CA LEU A 289 20.95 7.56 1.81
C LEU A 289 21.29 7.49 3.30
N VAL A 290 22.11 6.51 3.68
CA VAL A 290 22.58 6.37 5.06
C VAL A 290 23.45 7.56 5.48
N ALA A 291 24.27 8.10 4.56
CA ALA A 291 25.10 9.26 4.83
C ALA A 291 24.28 10.54 5.08
N TRP A 292 23.20 10.78 4.33
CA TRP A 292 22.30 11.92 4.56
C TRP A 292 21.57 11.84 5.90
N ALA A 293 21.17 10.63 6.31
CA ALA A 293 20.52 10.43 7.61
C ALA A 293 21.49 10.50 8.79
N TYR A 294 22.72 10.01 8.62
CA TYR A 294 23.71 9.87 9.70
C TYR A 294 25.11 10.35 9.27
N PRO A 295 25.27 11.63 8.90
CA PRO A 295 26.56 12.16 8.47
C PRO A 295 27.63 12.07 9.57
N GLU A 296 27.23 12.14 10.85
CA GLU A 296 28.11 11.94 12.02
C GLU A 296 28.80 10.57 12.04
N LEU A 297 28.19 9.58 11.38
CA LEU A 297 28.57 8.19 11.43
C LEU A 297 29.29 7.72 10.14
N VAL A 298 29.55 8.63 9.18
CA VAL A 298 30.47 8.33 8.07
C VAL A 298 31.85 7.98 8.64
N ALA A 299 32.41 6.84 8.22
CA ALA A 299 33.48 6.17 8.93
C ALA A 299 34.66 5.83 8.02
N LYS A 300 35.86 6.31 8.38
CA LYS A 300 37.12 6.02 7.68
C LYS A 300 37.92 4.96 8.41
N ALA A 301 38.45 3.98 7.69
CA ALA A 301 39.32 2.97 8.28
C ALA A 301 40.60 3.62 8.84
N ASN A 302 40.97 3.29 10.09
CA ASN A 302 42.24 3.75 10.67
C ASN A 302 43.41 3.02 9.98
N ARG A 303 44.21 3.75 9.19
CA ARG A 303 45.42 3.22 8.52
C ARG A 303 46.35 2.59 9.57
N GLY A 304 46.50 1.26 9.53
CA GLY A 304 47.36 0.49 10.45
C GLY A 304 46.63 -0.36 11.52
N SER A 305 45.30 -0.29 11.61
CA SER A 305 44.49 -0.97 12.65
C SER A 305 43.68 -2.17 12.12
N MET A 306 44.26 -3.00 11.26
CA MET A 306 43.74 -4.36 11.04
C MET A 306 44.22 -5.25 12.18
N GLY A 307 43.47 -5.26 13.28
CA GLY A 307 43.70 -6.20 14.36
C GLY A 307 43.33 -7.63 13.93
N LYS A 308 43.83 -8.64 14.65
CA LYS A 308 43.49 -10.06 14.38
C LYS A 308 41.98 -10.37 14.52
N SER A 309 41.21 -9.51 15.20
CA SER A 309 39.79 -9.77 15.55
C SER A 309 38.81 -8.70 15.10
N PHE A 310 39.26 -7.45 14.88
CA PHE A 310 38.42 -6.37 14.37
C PHE A 310 39.25 -5.34 13.58
N THR A 311 38.57 -4.62 12.68
CA THR A 311 39.06 -3.41 12.01
C THR A 311 38.47 -2.20 12.73
N ALA A 312 39.30 -1.21 13.07
CA ALA A 312 38.86 0.04 13.68
C ALA A 312 38.62 1.13 12.62
N TYR A 313 37.53 1.86 12.80
CA TYR A 313 37.11 2.99 11.99
C TYR A 313 36.99 4.23 12.87
N ARG A 314 37.34 5.40 12.32
CA ARG A 314 37.07 6.69 12.93
C ARG A 314 35.82 7.29 12.27
N LEU A 315 34.78 7.48 13.06
CA LEU A 315 33.54 8.17 12.65
C LEU A 315 33.82 9.67 12.50
N ALA A 316 33.02 10.37 11.69
CA ALA A 316 33.06 11.82 11.54
C ALA A 316 32.80 12.55 12.88
N SER A 317 31.99 11.94 13.77
CA SER A 317 31.82 12.39 15.16
C SER A 317 33.09 12.31 16.03
N GLY A 318 34.17 11.70 15.52
CA GLY A 318 35.44 11.50 16.22
C GLY A 318 35.50 10.23 17.08
N VAL A 319 34.39 9.51 17.24
CA VAL A 319 34.33 8.26 18.00
C VAL A 319 34.94 7.10 17.21
N GLU A 320 35.62 6.18 17.90
CA GLU A 320 36.10 4.93 17.30
C GLU A 320 34.97 3.89 17.23
N ALA A 321 34.77 3.32 16.05
CA ALA A 321 33.87 2.19 15.80
C ALA A 321 34.66 0.97 15.31
N ARG A 322 34.12 -0.23 15.51
CA ARG A 322 34.78 -1.51 15.28
C ARG A 322 33.85 -2.45 14.53
N VAL A 323 34.40 -3.05 13.48
CA VAL A 323 33.78 -4.09 12.65
C VAL A 323 34.59 -5.37 12.81
N GLN A 324 33.94 -6.52 12.96
CA GLN A 324 34.66 -7.80 13.11
C GLN A 324 35.41 -8.16 11.81
N THR A 325 36.62 -8.72 11.90
CA THR A 325 37.45 -9.03 10.71
C THR A 325 36.82 -10.06 9.77
N LYS A 326 35.84 -10.85 10.26
CA LYS A 326 35.07 -11.81 9.43
C LYS A 326 33.95 -11.16 8.63
N ASP A 327 33.56 -9.94 8.98
CA ASP A 327 32.53 -9.19 8.30
C ASP A 327 33.04 -8.71 6.93
N ALA A 328 32.19 -8.75 5.91
CA ALA A 328 32.52 -8.30 4.55
C ALA A 328 32.95 -6.83 4.52
N LEU A 329 32.36 -6.01 5.39
CA LEU A 329 32.64 -4.58 5.48
C LEU A 329 34.03 -4.24 6.04
N SER A 330 34.68 -5.18 6.75
CA SER A 330 35.95 -4.94 7.47
C SER A 330 37.14 -4.56 6.59
N LYS A 331 37.03 -4.79 5.28
CA LYS A 331 38.04 -4.46 4.26
C LYS A 331 37.76 -3.13 3.56
N SER A 332 36.59 -2.54 3.75
CA SER A 332 36.24 -1.29 3.10
C SER A 332 37.03 -0.13 3.71
N PRO A 333 37.63 0.76 2.91
CA PRO A 333 38.30 1.96 3.42
C PRO A 333 37.32 2.99 4.00
N LEU A 334 36.07 2.99 3.52
CA LEU A 334 35.03 3.93 3.87
C LEU A 334 33.69 3.20 4.08
N LEU A 335 32.96 3.57 5.13
CA LEU A 335 31.64 3.04 5.44
C LEU A 335 30.67 4.19 5.75
N THR A 336 29.40 4.02 5.40
CA THR A 336 28.30 4.82 5.96
C THR A 336 27.58 3.96 6.99
N VAL A 337 27.46 4.48 8.21
CA VAL A 337 27.01 3.69 9.36
C VAL A 337 25.67 4.25 9.84
N ALA A 338 24.65 3.41 9.93
CA ALA A 338 23.33 3.80 10.42
C ALA A 338 23.20 3.63 11.94
N SER A 339 23.98 2.74 12.55
CA SER A 339 23.90 2.50 13.99
C SER A 339 25.19 1.99 14.61
N VAL A 340 25.57 2.58 15.74
CA VAL A 340 26.69 2.16 16.58
C VAL A 340 26.23 2.08 18.03
N THR A 341 26.57 0.97 18.69
CA THR A 341 26.40 0.84 20.14
C THR A 341 27.77 0.57 20.77
N GLU A 342 28.15 1.45 21.70
CA GLU A 342 29.48 1.55 22.29
C GLU A 342 30.53 1.78 21.20
N GLN A 343 31.31 0.75 20.85
CA GLN A 343 32.25 0.79 19.74
C GLN A 343 31.85 -0.19 18.63
N LYS A 344 30.76 -0.94 18.78
CA LYS A 344 30.40 -1.97 17.81
C LYS A 344 29.49 -1.36 16.75
N VAL A 345 29.82 -1.57 15.48
CA VAL A 345 28.94 -1.23 14.34
C VAL A 345 27.80 -2.25 14.25
N PHE A 346 26.57 -1.74 14.15
CA PHE A 346 25.35 -2.54 14.12
C PHE A 346 24.73 -2.60 12.71
N TRP A 347 24.73 -1.48 12.00
CA TRP A 347 24.24 -1.37 10.63
C TRP A 347 25.16 -0.44 9.84
N ALA A 348 25.68 -0.91 8.70
CA ALA A 348 26.54 -0.12 7.83
C ALA A 348 26.48 -0.61 6.39
N MET A 349 26.94 0.23 5.48
CA MET A 349 27.12 -0.07 4.06
C MET A 349 28.53 0.31 3.61
N ARG A 350 29.00 -0.35 2.56
CA ARG A 350 30.22 0.07 1.86
C ARG A 350 29.95 1.38 1.14
N ALA A 351 30.86 2.34 1.27
CA ALA A 351 30.72 3.64 0.62
C ALA A 351 31.89 3.92 -0.32
N ASP A 352 31.62 4.68 -1.38
CA ASP A 352 32.60 5.22 -2.30
C ASP A 352 32.67 6.74 -2.19
N ALA A 353 33.87 7.30 -2.11
CA ALA A 353 34.06 8.73 -1.89
C ALA A 353 33.60 9.59 -3.07
N LYS A 354 33.75 9.09 -4.32
CA LYS A 354 33.31 9.81 -5.52
C LYS A 354 31.78 9.83 -5.58
N THR A 355 31.13 8.72 -5.24
CA THR A 355 29.67 8.66 -5.16
C THR A 355 29.13 9.60 -4.08
N LEU A 356 29.67 9.56 -2.86
CA LEU A 356 29.23 10.47 -1.79
C LEU A 356 29.37 11.95 -2.19
N ALA A 357 30.53 12.34 -2.75
CA ALA A 357 30.76 13.71 -3.20
C ALA A 357 29.81 14.13 -4.35
N GLY A 358 29.46 13.22 -5.25
CA GLY A 358 28.50 13.47 -6.33
C GLY A 358 27.09 13.81 -5.85
N TYR A 359 26.74 13.40 -4.62
CA TYR A 359 25.46 13.70 -3.96
C TYR A 359 25.61 14.69 -2.79
N GLY A 360 26.65 15.53 -2.86
CA GLY A 360 26.85 16.62 -1.91
C GLY A 360 27.35 16.19 -0.53
N VAL A 361 27.83 14.96 -0.34
CA VAL A 361 28.42 14.50 0.94
C VAL A 361 29.94 14.54 0.84
N ASP A 362 30.56 15.58 1.40
CA ASP A 362 32.01 15.64 1.56
C ASP A 362 32.47 14.61 2.61
N VAL A 363 33.37 13.71 2.24
CA VAL A 363 33.88 12.68 3.16
C VAL A 363 34.81 13.29 4.23
N GLU A 364 35.39 14.47 4.01
CA GLU A 364 36.18 15.18 5.03
C GLU A 364 35.31 15.97 6.01
N ASP A 365 34.17 16.51 5.57
CA ASP A 365 33.19 17.21 6.41
C ASP A 365 31.73 16.82 6.08
N PRO A 366 31.31 15.57 6.38
CA PRO A 366 30.00 15.06 5.97
C PRO A 366 28.84 15.77 6.68
N LEU A 367 29.11 16.51 7.76
CA LEU A 367 28.09 17.23 8.52
C LEU A 367 27.53 18.46 7.79
N ARG A 368 28.20 18.89 6.72
CA ARG A 368 27.78 19.99 5.85
C ARG A 368 27.29 19.49 4.50
N HIS A 369 26.71 18.29 4.46
CA HIS A 369 26.19 17.76 3.21
C HIS A 369 25.11 18.67 2.60
N ASP A 370 25.09 18.74 1.28
CA ASP A 370 24.14 19.56 0.56
C ASP A 370 22.71 19.04 0.77
N ILE A 371 21.76 19.96 0.91
CA ILE A 371 20.33 19.66 0.96
C ILE A 371 19.77 19.96 -0.43
N LEU A 372 19.53 18.90 -1.20
CA LEU A 372 18.85 18.98 -2.48
C LEU A 372 17.45 19.59 -2.31
N GLY A 373 17.05 20.44 -3.27
CA GLY A 373 15.75 21.13 -3.27
C GLY A 373 15.59 22.23 -2.20
N GLY A 374 16.60 22.49 -1.36
CA GLY A 374 16.55 23.56 -0.36
C GLY A 374 16.66 24.94 -1.03
N SER A 375 15.85 25.90 -0.59
CA SER A 375 16.01 27.31 -0.98
C SER A 375 17.39 27.80 -0.51
N SER A 376 18.38 27.68 -1.38
CA SER A 376 19.66 28.33 -1.16
C SER A 376 19.41 29.83 -1.21
N ASN A 377 19.36 30.45 -0.03
CA ASN A 377 19.30 31.91 0.15
C ASN A 377 20.58 32.62 -0.34
N GLN A 378 21.35 31.98 -1.23
CA GLN A 378 22.52 32.52 -1.92
C GLN A 378 22.36 32.54 -3.45
N ALA A 379 21.25 32.03 -4.01
CA ALA A 379 20.93 32.15 -5.43
C ALA A 379 19.75 33.11 -5.72
N ALA A 380 19.11 33.67 -4.69
CA ALA A 380 17.92 34.53 -4.79
C ALA A 380 18.21 35.99 -5.22
N GLU A 381 19.21 36.20 -6.08
CA GLU A 381 19.43 37.47 -6.81
C GLU A 381 19.38 37.28 -8.34
N ALA A 382 18.69 36.24 -8.83
CA ALA A 382 18.32 36.12 -10.23
C ALA A 382 16.79 35.98 -10.36
N GLU A 383 16.21 36.90 -11.12
CA GLU A 383 14.78 37.18 -11.27
C GLU A 383 13.98 36.04 -11.94
N GLY A 384 12.72 35.85 -11.51
CA GLY A 384 11.62 35.25 -12.30
C GLY A 384 11.12 33.87 -11.87
N GLU A 385 9.79 33.70 -11.82
CA GLU A 385 9.08 32.39 -11.65
C GLU A 385 9.52 31.32 -12.68
N ASP A 386 10.15 31.71 -13.79
CA ASP A 386 10.75 30.81 -14.79
C ASP A 386 12.07 30.15 -14.36
N ALA A 387 12.78 30.70 -13.37
CA ALA A 387 14.11 30.23 -12.95
C ALA A 387 14.02 29.01 -12.02
N GLU A 388 13.04 28.97 -11.11
CA GLU A 388 12.78 27.83 -10.23
C GLU A 388 12.29 26.62 -11.03
N ALA A 389 11.41 26.86 -12.01
CA ALA A 389 10.99 25.86 -12.99
C ALA A 389 12.17 25.38 -13.86
N SER A 390 13.06 26.27 -14.32
CA SER A 390 14.27 25.88 -15.06
C SER A 390 15.31 25.13 -14.23
N ALA A 391 15.40 25.41 -12.93
CA ALA A 391 16.29 24.69 -12.02
C ALA A 391 15.80 23.25 -11.79
N ALA A 392 14.49 23.04 -11.56
CA ALA A 392 13.88 21.71 -11.47
C ALA A 392 14.06 20.91 -12.78
N ARG A 393 13.88 21.57 -13.95
CA ARG A 393 14.15 21.02 -15.29
C ARG A 393 15.55 20.43 -15.45
N LEU A 394 16.53 20.95 -14.72
CA LEU A 394 17.94 20.53 -14.80
C LEU A 394 18.31 19.47 -13.76
N VAL A 395 17.60 19.32 -12.63
CA VAL A 395 18.00 18.35 -11.58
C VAL A 395 17.83 16.91 -12.06
N VAL A 396 16.67 16.58 -12.64
CA VAL A 396 16.36 15.24 -13.20
C VAL A 396 17.29 14.89 -14.37
N VAL A 397 17.66 15.88 -15.18
CA VAL A 397 18.59 15.69 -16.32
C VAL A 397 20.04 15.57 -15.83
N LYS A 398 20.45 16.37 -14.84
CA LYS A 398 21.82 16.39 -14.31
C LYS A 398 22.27 15.01 -13.85
N ARG A 399 21.40 14.20 -13.25
CA ARG A 399 21.75 12.83 -12.82
C ARG A 399 22.14 11.92 -14.00
N TYR A 400 21.46 12.05 -15.15
CA TYR A 400 21.77 11.30 -16.38
C TYR A 400 22.97 11.85 -17.15
N LEU A 401 23.53 12.98 -16.70
CA LEU A 401 24.76 13.56 -17.23
C LEU A 401 25.97 13.23 -16.35
N LEU A 402 25.75 12.70 -15.14
CA LEU A 402 26.83 12.42 -14.18
C LEU A 402 27.81 11.37 -14.73
N GLY A 403 29.09 11.76 -14.82
CA GLY A 403 30.16 10.87 -15.25
C GLY A 403 30.27 10.69 -16.77
N LYS A 404 29.46 11.39 -17.57
CA LYS A 404 29.48 11.34 -19.03
C LYS A 404 30.34 12.44 -19.63
N ASP A 405 31.08 12.09 -20.68
CA ASP A 405 31.93 13.05 -21.41
C ASP A 405 31.14 13.75 -22.52
N CYS A 406 30.15 14.55 -22.14
CA CYS A 406 29.19 15.18 -23.06
C CYS A 406 29.32 16.70 -23.16
N GLY A 407 30.23 17.32 -22.40
CA GLY A 407 30.39 18.77 -22.30
C GLY A 407 29.39 19.42 -21.34
N GLU A 408 29.36 20.75 -21.30
CA GLU A 408 28.38 21.51 -20.51
C GLU A 408 27.02 21.50 -21.24
N VAL A 409 26.03 20.84 -20.65
CA VAL A 409 24.65 20.79 -21.17
C VAL A 409 23.84 21.82 -20.40
N SER A 410 23.46 22.90 -21.08
CA SER A 410 22.77 24.04 -20.47
C SER A 410 21.30 24.18 -20.89
N SER A 411 20.89 23.45 -21.93
CA SER A 411 19.55 23.50 -22.51
C SER A 411 19.06 22.12 -22.97
N ALA A 412 17.76 22.02 -23.25
CA ALA A 412 17.15 20.83 -23.87
C ALA A 412 17.78 20.52 -25.24
N ASP A 413 18.10 21.55 -26.02
CA ASP A 413 18.77 21.41 -27.32
C ASP A 413 20.16 20.79 -27.18
N ASP A 414 20.94 21.26 -26.20
CA ASP A 414 22.27 20.72 -25.91
C ASP A 414 22.18 19.24 -25.50
N LEU A 415 21.17 18.88 -24.70
CA LEU A 415 20.95 17.51 -24.25
C LEU A 415 20.63 16.59 -25.42
N VAL A 416 19.62 16.94 -26.22
CA VAL A 416 19.22 16.14 -27.39
C VAL A 416 20.39 16.03 -28.37
N SER A 417 21.10 17.13 -28.63
CA SER A 417 22.29 17.12 -29.50
C SER A 417 23.41 16.22 -28.94
N ALA A 418 23.65 16.24 -27.64
CA ALA A 418 24.62 15.36 -27.00
C ALA A 418 24.23 13.88 -27.09
N MET A 419 22.95 13.55 -26.90
CA MET A 419 22.42 12.19 -27.02
C MET A 419 22.53 11.65 -28.44
N VAL A 420 22.24 12.49 -29.45
CA VAL A 420 22.40 12.15 -30.88
C VAL A 420 23.87 11.97 -31.25
N ARG A 421 24.76 12.84 -30.76
CA ARG A 421 26.21 12.81 -31.10
C ARG A 421 26.96 11.68 -30.39
N LEU A 422 26.55 11.33 -29.18
CA LEU A 422 27.26 10.39 -28.30
C LEU A 422 26.35 9.23 -27.84
N PRO A 423 25.81 8.41 -28.77
CA PRO A 423 24.84 7.38 -28.43
C PRO A 423 25.37 6.33 -27.43
N GLU A 424 26.68 6.07 -27.41
CA GLU A 424 27.30 5.13 -26.46
C GLU A 424 27.33 5.64 -25.01
N GLN A 425 27.28 6.96 -24.81
CA GLN A 425 27.16 7.56 -23.49
C GLN A 425 25.72 7.52 -22.97
N PHE A 426 24.72 7.22 -23.83
CA PHE A 426 23.30 7.18 -23.48
C PHE A 426 22.70 5.83 -23.93
N PRO A 427 22.97 4.75 -23.18
CA PRO A 427 22.46 3.43 -23.50
C PRO A 427 20.91 3.41 -23.47
N PRO A 428 20.27 2.57 -24.30
CA PRO A 428 18.80 2.49 -24.43
C PRO A 428 18.02 2.44 -23.12
N ARG A 429 18.51 1.67 -22.13
CA ARG A 429 17.89 1.55 -20.81
C ARG A 429 17.79 2.90 -20.09
N GLU A 430 18.88 3.66 -20.11
CA GLU A 430 18.96 4.94 -19.41
C GLU A 430 18.08 6.00 -20.09
N VAL A 431 18.01 5.97 -21.43
CA VAL A 431 17.12 6.85 -22.20
C VAL A 431 15.65 6.56 -21.87
N ALA A 432 15.26 5.28 -21.79
CA ALA A 432 13.90 4.88 -21.43
C ALA A 432 13.53 5.36 -20.01
N SER A 433 14.39 5.10 -19.02
CA SER A 433 14.15 5.53 -17.63
C SER A 433 14.14 7.06 -17.49
N MET A 434 14.98 7.77 -18.24
CA MET A 434 14.96 9.24 -18.25
C MET A 434 13.64 9.80 -18.77
N LEU A 435 13.14 9.27 -19.89
CA LEU A 435 11.85 9.67 -20.44
C LEU A 435 10.72 9.39 -19.45
N TRP A 436 10.75 8.24 -18.78
CA TRP A 436 9.75 7.88 -17.78
C TRP A 436 9.73 8.85 -16.59
N ASP A 437 10.89 9.18 -16.03
CA ASP A 437 10.97 10.08 -14.90
C ASP A 437 10.60 11.52 -15.29
N LEU A 438 11.02 11.99 -16.47
CA LEU A 438 10.60 13.29 -17.01
C LEU A 438 9.08 13.39 -17.24
N ALA A 439 8.43 12.28 -17.59
CA ALA A 439 6.99 12.24 -17.79
C ALA A 439 6.18 12.31 -16.49
N ARG A 440 6.80 11.99 -15.34
CA ARG A 440 6.13 11.88 -14.03
C ARG A 440 6.21 13.14 -13.18
N GLU A 441 6.95 14.14 -13.62
CA GLU A 441 7.06 15.44 -12.97
C GLU A 441 5.71 16.18 -12.94
N ASP A 442 5.51 17.06 -11.95
CA ASP A 442 4.30 17.90 -11.84
C ASP A 442 4.03 18.71 -13.13
N TRP A 443 5.11 19.05 -13.84
CA TRP A 443 5.13 19.75 -15.12
C TRP A 443 5.96 18.95 -16.15
N PRO A 444 5.35 17.97 -16.85
CA PRO A 444 6.07 17.15 -17.82
C PRO A 444 6.66 18.02 -18.92
N GLN A 445 7.92 17.76 -19.27
CA GLN A 445 8.65 18.48 -20.33
C GLN A 445 8.24 17.95 -21.71
N GLU A 446 7.00 18.22 -22.12
CA GLU A 446 6.38 17.69 -23.33
C GLU A 446 7.30 17.79 -24.55
N GLU A 447 7.85 18.98 -24.81
CA GLU A 447 8.74 19.21 -25.97
C GLU A 447 10.06 18.44 -25.86
N LEU A 448 10.64 18.29 -24.67
CA LEU A 448 11.86 17.51 -24.50
C LEU A 448 11.60 16.01 -24.69
N LEU A 449 10.51 15.49 -24.11
CA LEU A 449 10.06 14.10 -24.29
C LEU A 449 9.85 13.80 -25.78
N ARG A 450 9.13 14.69 -26.46
CA ARG A 450 8.84 14.63 -27.89
C ARG A 450 10.11 14.54 -28.72
N ARG A 451 11.04 15.47 -28.48
CA ARG A 451 12.28 15.55 -29.25
C ARG A 451 13.24 14.39 -28.98
N VAL A 452 13.37 13.94 -27.74
CA VAL A 452 14.18 12.76 -27.43
C VAL A 452 13.57 11.52 -28.11
N ALA A 453 12.25 11.38 -28.12
CA ALA A 453 11.59 10.28 -28.82
C ALA A 453 11.79 10.32 -30.34
N GLU A 454 11.63 11.49 -30.97
CA GLU A 454 11.77 11.64 -32.44
C GLU A 454 13.23 11.61 -32.92
N GLU A 455 14.15 12.29 -32.21
CA GLU A 455 15.53 12.50 -32.68
C GLU A 455 16.51 11.45 -32.13
N VAL A 456 16.22 10.81 -30.99
CA VAL A 456 17.11 9.82 -30.36
C VAL A 456 16.55 8.41 -30.42
N VAL A 457 15.29 8.19 -30.04
CA VAL A 457 14.71 6.84 -29.94
C VAL A 457 14.30 6.32 -31.32
N ALA A 458 13.50 7.07 -32.09
CA ALA A 458 12.98 6.63 -33.38
C ALA A 458 14.07 6.20 -34.40
N PRO A 459 15.24 6.87 -34.49
CA PRO A 459 16.32 6.44 -35.39
C PRO A 459 17.12 5.23 -34.90
N ARG A 460 16.92 4.81 -33.65
CA ARG A 460 17.74 3.78 -32.96
C ARG A 460 16.89 2.66 -32.37
N THR A 461 15.64 2.48 -32.79
CA THR A 461 14.71 1.49 -32.22
C THR A 461 15.27 0.05 -32.22
N ASP A 462 16.16 -0.27 -33.15
CA ASP A 462 16.87 -1.55 -33.19
C ASP A 462 17.76 -1.79 -31.95
N ASP A 463 18.36 -0.75 -31.38
CA ASP A 463 19.21 -0.81 -30.18
C ASP A 463 18.41 -1.13 -28.90
N PHE A 464 17.10 -0.83 -28.90
CA PHE A 464 16.24 -0.98 -27.74
C PHE A 464 15.63 -2.39 -27.70
N SER A 465 15.56 -2.96 -26.50
CA SER A 465 14.75 -4.16 -26.23
C SER A 465 13.26 -3.83 -26.31
N ALA A 466 12.42 -4.85 -26.50
CA ALA A 466 10.98 -4.64 -26.54
C ALA A 466 10.43 -3.98 -25.26
N ALA A 467 10.95 -4.36 -24.08
CA ALA A 467 10.51 -3.79 -22.79
C ALA A 467 10.83 -2.29 -22.69
N GLN A 468 12.01 -1.87 -23.18
CA GLN A 468 12.41 -0.47 -23.18
C GLN A 468 11.58 0.36 -24.15
N LEU A 469 11.26 -0.18 -25.34
CA LEU A 469 10.37 0.49 -26.30
C LEU A 469 8.95 0.66 -25.74
N ALA A 470 8.44 -0.35 -25.02
CA ALA A 470 7.16 -0.26 -24.33
C ALA A 470 7.18 0.80 -23.21
N GLU A 471 8.25 0.87 -22.41
CA GLU A 471 8.45 1.91 -21.38
C GLU A 471 8.48 3.31 -21.98
N VAL A 472 9.16 3.51 -23.12
CA VAL A 472 9.17 4.78 -23.86
C VAL A 472 7.76 5.17 -24.33
N ALA A 473 7.02 4.25 -24.94
CA ALA A 473 5.64 4.51 -25.37
C ALA A 473 4.76 4.93 -24.18
N CYS A 474 4.86 4.22 -23.04
CA CYS A 474 4.16 4.59 -21.82
C CYS A 474 4.57 5.98 -21.30
N ALA A 475 5.87 6.32 -21.32
CA ALA A 475 6.38 7.62 -20.88
C ALA A 475 5.75 8.76 -21.69
N LEU A 476 5.73 8.61 -23.01
CA LEU A 476 5.14 9.60 -23.93
C LEU A 476 3.63 9.76 -23.71
N ALA A 477 2.91 8.67 -23.47
CA ALA A 477 1.49 8.72 -23.15
C ALA A 477 1.21 9.42 -21.80
N VAL A 478 2.00 9.14 -20.76
CA VAL A 478 1.88 9.82 -19.45
C VAL A 478 2.20 11.31 -19.58
N GLY A 479 3.28 11.64 -20.28
CA GLY A 479 3.76 13.01 -20.48
C GLY A 479 2.98 13.81 -21.52
N GLN A 480 1.95 13.23 -22.14
CA GLN A 480 1.16 13.83 -23.23
C GLN A 480 2.03 14.29 -24.43
N ALA A 481 3.15 13.61 -24.66
CA ALA A 481 4.17 13.95 -25.66
C ALA A 481 4.20 12.95 -26.82
N ALA A 482 3.10 12.24 -27.06
CA ALA A 482 3.02 11.24 -28.11
C ALA A 482 3.03 11.89 -29.51
N THR A 483 3.77 11.28 -30.42
CA THR A 483 3.87 11.72 -31.83
C THR A 483 3.68 10.54 -32.75
N GLU A 484 3.02 10.76 -33.88
CA GLU A 484 2.83 9.75 -34.92
C GLU A 484 4.17 9.16 -35.39
N THR A 485 5.20 10.00 -35.56
CA THR A 485 6.55 9.59 -35.96
C THR A 485 7.17 8.58 -34.98
N ALA A 486 7.26 8.94 -33.69
CA ALA A 486 7.87 8.08 -32.69
C ALA A 486 7.05 6.80 -32.44
N PHE A 487 5.72 6.91 -32.34
CA PHE A 487 4.86 5.74 -32.11
C PHE A 487 4.86 4.77 -33.30
N THR A 488 4.92 5.27 -34.54
CA THR A 488 5.04 4.41 -35.73
C THR A 488 6.37 3.67 -35.71
N ALA A 489 7.49 4.36 -35.46
CA ALA A 489 8.80 3.72 -35.37
C ALA A 489 8.89 2.68 -34.24
N ILE A 490 8.31 2.98 -33.07
CA ILE A 490 8.20 2.05 -31.94
C ILE A 490 7.35 0.84 -32.33
N ALA A 491 6.20 1.04 -32.97
CA ALA A 491 5.31 -0.03 -33.39
C ALA A 491 5.98 -0.98 -34.40
N GLU A 492 6.60 -0.44 -35.44
CA GLU A 492 7.31 -1.23 -36.46
C GLU A 492 8.45 -2.07 -35.86
N ALA A 493 9.21 -1.49 -34.93
CA ALA A 493 10.31 -2.19 -34.25
C ALA A 493 9.83 -3.25 -33.23
N LEU A 494 8.65 -3.06 -32.64
CA LEU A 494 8.07 -3.99 -31.68
C LEU A 494 7.44 -5.22 -32.32
N VAL A 495 6.85 -5.12 -33.51
CA VAL A 495 6.22 -6.25 -34.23
C VAL A 495 7.11 -7.50 -34.28
N PRO A 496 8.39 -7.45 -34.70
CA PRO A 496 9.24 -8.63 -34.75
C PRO A 496 9.81 -9.06 -33.38
N LYS A 497 9.81 -8.18 -32.38
CA LYS A 497 10.38 -8.41 -31.03
C LYS A 497 9.32 -8.76 -29.99
N LEU A 498 8.06 -8.89 -30.40
CA LEU A 498 6.94 -8.94 -29.47
C LEU A 498 7.04 -10.13 -28.50
N ASP A 499 7.61 -11.26 -28.93
CA ASP A 499 7.82 -12.45 -28.11
C ASP A 499 8.73 -12.24 -26.88
N GLU A 500 9.53 -11.18 -26.88
CA GLU A 500 10.37 -10.79 -25.74
C GLU A 500 9.56 -10.19 -24.58
N LEU A 501 8.35 -9.67 -24.83
CA LEU A 501 7.53 -9.03 -23.79
C LEU A 501 6.75 -10.05 -22.98
N PRO A 502 6.73 -9.99 -21.64
CA PRO A 502 5.84 -10.84 -20.88
C PRO A 502 4.37 -10.47 -21.15
N LEU A 503 3.49 -11.48 -21.03
CA LEU A 503 2.03 -11.31 -21.18
C LEU A 503 1.39 -10.78 -19.88
N ASP A 504 1.99 -11.07 -18.73
CA ASP A 504 1.48 -10.71 -17.40
C ASP A 504 1.64 -9.21 -17.06
N SER A 505 1.02 -8.78 -15.96
CA SER A 505 0.82 -7.35 -15.64
C SER A 505 1.99 -6.65 -14.92
N GLU A 506 3.18 -7.24 -14.86
CA GLU A 506 4.36 -6.56 -14.29
C GLU A 506 5.34 -6.08 -15.40
N GLU A 507 5.71 -4.79 -15.35
CA GLU A 507 6.82 -4.10 -16.07
C GLU A 507 7.02 -4.33 -17.58
N GLY A 508 6.78 -3.28 -18.39
CA GLY A 508 7.15 -3.28 -19.82
C GLY A 508 6.33 -4.24 -20.70
N ASN A 509 5.18 -4.69 -20.21
CA ASN A 509 4.36 -5.74 -20.81
C ASN A 509 3.42 -5.27 -21.94
N LEU A 510 2.73 -6.26 -22.52
CA LEU A 510 1.71 -6.09 -23.55
C LEU A 510 0.61 -5.08 -23.15
N SER A 511 0.18 -5.08 -21.88
CA SER A 511 -0.95 -4.26 -21.41
C SER A 511 -0.58 -2.77 -21.29
N GLY A 512 0.62 -2.46 -20.80
CA GLY A 512 1.16 -1.10 -20.76
C GLY A 512 1.30 -0.50 -22.15
N LEU A 513 1.74 -1.31 -23.11
CA LEU A 513 1.86 -0.91 -24.50
C LEU A 513 0.48 -0.61 -25.13
N LEU A 514 -0.51 -1.50 -24.97
CA LEU A 514 -1.89 -1.26 -25.46
C LEU A 514 -2.47 0.03 -24.86
N TRP A 515 -2.28 0.23 -23.56
CA TRP A 515 -2.71 1.44 -22.86
C TRP A 515 -2.08 2.70 -23.46
N ALA A 516 -0.77 2.68 -23.72
CA ALA A 516 -0.05 3.84 -24.27
C ALA A 516 -0.60 4.25 -25.63
N PHE A 517 -0.77 3.29 -26.56
CA PHE A 517 -1.33 3.57 -27.88
C PHE A 517 -2.79 4.03 -27.81
N THR A 518 -3.57 3.48 -26.88
CA THR A 518 -4.99 3.85 -26.69
C THR A 518 -5.13 5.29 -26.18
N VAL A 519 -4.38 5.67 -25.14
CA VAL A 519 -4.45 7.01 -24.54
C VAL A 519 -3.89 8.08 -25.47
N SER A 520 -2.91 7.72 -26.31
CA SER A 520 -2.32 8.61 -27.30
C SER A 520 -3.11 8.72 -28.60
N GLU A 521 -4.19 7.95 -28.78
CA GLU A 521 -5.04 7.94 -29.98
C GLU A 521 -4.24 7.70 -31.30
N VAL A 522 -3.14 6.94 -31.23
CA VAL A 522 -2.31 6.60 -32.41
C VAL A 522 -2.68 5.22 -32.92
N ALA A 523 -3.10 5.13 -34.19
CA ALA A 523 -3.45 3.86 -34.82
C ALA A 523 -2.20 3.04 -35.18
N ALA A 524 -2.17 1.77 -34.78
CA ALA A 524 -1.08 0.84 -35.10
C ALA A 524 -1.63 -0.55 -35.49
N PRO A 525 -2.28 -0.69 -36.67
CA PRO A 525 -3.05 -1.88 -37.01
C PRO A 525 -2.20 -3.17 -37.10
N GLU A 526 -0.98 -3.09 -37.63
CA GLU A 526 -0.09 -4.26 -37.71
C GLU A 526 0.44 -4.69 -36.35
N LEU A 527 0.74 -3.73 -35.47
CA LEU A 527 1.11 -4.01 -34.08
C LEU A 527 -0.06 -4.67 -33.34
N PHE A 528 -1.28 -4.10 -33.44
CA PHE A 528 -2.47 -4.68 -32.80
C PHE A 528 -2.78 -6.09 -33.32
N ARG A 529 -2.60 -6.35 -34.63
CA ARG A 529 -2.73 -7.69 -35.19
C ARG A 529 -1.71 -8.66 -34.63
N ALA A 530 -0.43 -8.29 -34.57
CA ALA A 530 0.62 -9.13 -34.00
C ALA A 530 0.36 -9.42 -32.51
N MET A 531 -0.07 -8.40 -31.75
CA MET A 531 -0.44 -8.52 -30.34
C MET A 531 -1.65 -9.44 -30.15
N ALA A 532 -2.67 -9.32 -31.00
CA ALA A 532 -3.86 -10.16 -30.93
C ALA A 532 -3.53 -11.62 -31.27
N GLN A 533 -2.72 -11.88 -32.29
CA GLN A 533 -2.26 -13.23 -32.65
C GLN A 533 -1.50 -13.89 -31.50
N ARG A 534 -0.55 -13.15 -30.91
CA ARG A 534 0.24 -13.62 -29.78
C ARG A 534 -0.63 -13.90 -28.56
N ALA A 535 -1.58 -13.02 -28.28
CA ALA A 535 -2.53 -13.20 -27.19
C ALA A 535 -3.42 -14.44 -27.41
N THR A 536 -3.93 -14.64 -28.63
CA THR A 536 -4.70 -15.85 -28.97
C THR A 536 -3.86 -17.12 -28.81
N GLN A 537 -2.61 -17.12 -29.28
CA GLN A 537 -1.71 -18.26 -29.12
C GLN A 537 -1.45 -18.56 -27.64
N ALA A 538 -1.24 -17.52 -26.82
CA ALA A 538 -1.09 -17.69 -25.38
C ALA A 538 -2.34 -18.28 -24.72
N LEU A 539 -3.54 -17.91 -25.17
CA LEU A 539 -4.79 -18.50 -24.68
C LEU A 539 -4.94 -19.98 -25.04
N VAL A 540 -4.44 -20.39 -26.22
CA VAL A 540 -4.43 -21.77 -26.69
C VAL A 540 -3.43 -22.61 -25.90
N ASP A 541 -2.22 -22.11 -25.70
CA ASP A 541 -1.14 -22.83 -25.00
C ASP A 541 -1.33 -22.87 -23.47
N PHE A 542 -2.28 -22.09 -22.94
CA PHE A 542 -2.47 -21.92 -21.52
C PHE A 542 -3.29 -23.05 -20.87
N GLU A 543 -2.63 -23.81 -20.01
CA GLU A 543 -3.26 -24.82 -19.15
C GLU A 543 -3.43 -24.27 -17.72
N PRO A 544 -4.67 -23.95 -17.28
CA PRO A 544 -4.90 -23.32 -15.99
C PRO A 544 -4.62 -24.28 -14.82
N LYS A 545 -3.68 -23.92 -13.94
CA LYS A 545 -3.39 -24.67 -12.71
C LYS A 545 -4.13 -24.09 -11.51
N VAL A 546 -4.19 -22.76 -11.40
CA VAL A 546 -5.01 -22.05 -10.41
C VAL A 546 -5.71 -20.84 -11.05
N LEU A 547 -6.80 -20.37 -10.44
CA LEU A 547 -7.60 -19.24 -10.92
C LEU A 547 -6.82 -17.93 -11.09
N SER A 548 -5.75 -17.71 -10.32
CA SER A 548 -4.88 -16.54 -10.50
C SER A 548 -4.20 -16.54 -11.86
N ASP A 549 -3.77 -17.71 -12.34
CA ASP A 549 -3.04 -17.86 -13.61
C ASP A 549 -3.96 -17.46 -14.78
N VAL A 550 -5.24 -17.85 -14.72
CA VAL A 550 -6.26 -17.50 -15.75
C VAL A 550 -6.46 -15.99 -15.80
N ARG A 551 -6.47 -15.34 -14.63
CA ARG A 551 -6.64 -13.88 -14.56
C ARG A 551 -5.45 -13.20 -15.21
N GLU A 552 -4.23 -13.62 -14.93
CA GLU A 552 -3.03 -12.97 -15.45
C GLU A 552 -2.98 -13.00 -16.99
N VAL A 553 -3.34 -14.13 -17.60
CA VAL A 553 -3.33 -14.32 -19.06
C VAL A 553 -4.55 -13.72 -19.76
N CYS A 554 -5.76 -13.79 -19.20
CA CYS A 554 -6.98 -13.30 -19.88
C CYS A 554 -7.38 -11.87 -19.51
N PHE A 555 -7.22 -11.49 -18.25
CA PHE A 555 -7.83 -10.29 -17.67
C PHE A 555 -6.82 -9.16 -17.42
N TRP A 556 -5.64 -9.48 -16.89
CA TRP A 556 -4.61 -8.49 -16.59
C TRP A 556 -3.73 -8.14 -17.80
N SER A 557 -3.72 -8.99 -18.83
CA SER A 557 -2.98 -8.78 -20.09
C SER A 557 -3.56 -7.65 -20.98
N PHE A 558 -4.82 -7.26 -20.79
CA PHE A 558 -5.49 -6.21 -21.59
C PHE A 558 -5.93 -5.00 -20.77
N HIS A 559 -5.46 -4.91 -19.52
CA HIS A 559 -5.94 -3.93 -18.57
C HIS A 559 -4.82 -3.37 -17.68
N ARG A 560 -4.87 -2.06 -17.38
CA ARG A 560 -4.01 -1.40 -16.40
C ARG A 560 -4.78 -0.99 -15.15
N ALA A 561 -5.50 -1.91 -14.50
CA ALA A 561 -6.03 -1.66 -13.17
C ALA A 561 -5.36 -2.54 -12.12
N SER A 562 -4.80 -1.87 -11.11
CA SER A 562 -4.40 -2.54 -9.87
C SER A 562 -5.63 -3.09 -9.14
N ALA A 563 -5.41 -4.06 -8.26
CA ALA A 563 -6.46 -4.69 -7.43
C ALA A 563 -7.24 -3.71 -6.53
N SER A 564 -6.85 -2.42 -6.44
CA SER A 564 -7.60 -1.37 -5.74
C SER A 564 -8.66 -0.66 -6.59
N ALA A 565 -8.71 -0.88 -7.91
CA ALA A 565 -9.74 -0.29 -8.79
C ALA A 565 -11.11 -1.00 -8.70
N TRP A 566 -11.26 -2.01 -7.84
CA TRP A 566 -12.54 -2.63 -7.53
C TRP A 566 -13.48 -1.69 -6.75
N SER A 567 -12.99 -0.50 -6.39
CA SER A 567 -13.78 0.63 -5.91
C SER A 567 -13.58 1.83 -6.83
N ASP A 568 -14.68 2.37 -7.34
CA ASP A 568 -14.79 3.63 -8.09
C ASP A 568 -14.30 4.86 -7.28
N ALA A 569 -13.02 4.93 -6.94
CA ALA A 569 -12.45 6.02 -6.16
C ALA A 569 -11.80 7.07 -7.08
N GLY A 570 -12.43 8.26 -7.12
CA GLY A 570 -11.75 9.56 -7.25
C GLY A 570 -11.34 10.00 -8.65
N ALA A 571 -11.83 11.18 -9.06
CA ALA A 571 -11.35 11.91 -10.22
C ALA A 571 -10.24 12.90 -9.82
N THR A 572 -8.99 12.64 -10.23
CA THR A 572 -7.84 13.56 -10.19
C THR A 572 -7.13 13.50 -11.55
N ARG A 573 -6.11 14.33 -11.83
CA ARG A 573 -5.33 14.25 -13.09
C ARG A 573 -4.85 12.81 -13.39
N TRP A 574 -4.58 12.03 -12.34
CA TRP A 574 -4.20 10.61 -12.37
C TRP A 574 -5.37 9.62 -12.55
N SER A 575 -6.62 10.04 -12.33
CA SER A 575 -7.80 9.19 -12.58
C SER A 575 -8.12 9.00 -14.06
N ARG A 576 -7.51 9.80 -14.96
CA ARG A 576 -7.57 9.57 -16.40
C ARG A 576 -6.66 8.41 -16.82
N ILE A 577 -5.54 8.22 -16.11
CA ILE A 577 -4.55 7.16 -16.37
C ILE A 577 -5.13 5.78 -16.01
N GLY A 578 -6.03 5.70 -15.03
CA GLY A 578 -6.66 4.45 -14.58
C GLY A 578 -7.88 3.96 -15.38
N ARG A 579 -8.24 4.60 -16.51
CA ARG A 579 -9.43 4.22 -17.30
C ARG A 579 -9.16 3.50 -18.61
N GLY A 580 -7.90 3.29 -19.00
CA GLY A 580 -7.60 2.70 -20.31
C GLY A 580 -7.68 1.18 -20.30
N PHE A 581 -8.73 0.63 -20.93
CA PHE A 581 -8.68 -0.70 -21.53
C PHE A 581 -7.90 -0.63 -22.86
N ALA A 582 -7.53 -1.75 -23.46
CA ALA A 582 -7.07 -1.72 -24.86
C ALA A 582 -8.17 -1.14 -25.77
N CYS A 583 -7.78 -0.43 -26.82
CA CYS A 583 -8.71 0.26 -27.72
C CYS A 583 -9.66 -0.71 -28.45
N SER A 584 -10.80 -0.19 -28.93
CA SER A 584 -11.79 -1.00 -29.65
C SER A 584 -11.22 -1.70 -30.87
N GLU A 585 -10.27 -1.05 -31.56
CA GLU A 585 -9.59 -1.60 -32.74
C GLU A 585 -8.82 -2.89 -32.41
N PHE A 586 -8.24 -2.99 -31.21
CA PHE A 586 -7.58 -4.23 -30.77
C PHE A 586 -8.60 -5.37 -30.61
N PHE A 587 -9.74 -5.11 -29.97
CA PHE A 587 -10.79 -6.11 -29.78
C PHE A 587 -11.47 -6.55 -31.07
N GLU A 588 -11.61 -5.64 -32.03
CA GLU A 588 -12.11 -5.95 -33.39
C GLU A 588 -11.19 -6.92 -34.12
N VAL A 589 -9.87 -6.81 -33.94
CA VAL A 589 -8.90 -7.75 -34.52
C VAL A 589 -8.79 -9.06 -33.73
N LEU A 590 -8.92 -8.99 -32.39
CA LEU A 590 -8.82 -10.15 -31.50
C LEU A 590 -10.01 -11.12 -31.65
N ALA A 591 -11.23 -10.59 -31.75
CA ALA A 591 -12.46 -11.40 -31.78
C ALA A 591 -12.44 -12.51 -32.87
N PRO A 592 -12.20 -12.23 -34.16
CA PRO A 592 -12.18 -13.27 -35.18
C PRO A 592 -11.06 -14.29 -34.98
N LEU A 593 -9.87 -13.87 -34.54
CA LEU A 593 -8.75 -14.77 -34.28
C LEU A 593 -9.06 -15.76 -33.16
N VAL A 594 -9.75 -15.30 -32.12
CA VAL A 594 -10.20 -16.13 -31.01
C VAL A 594 -11.30 -17.09 -31.48
N VAL A 595 -12.29 -16.62 -32.24
CA VAL A 595 -13.36 -17.47 -32.78
C VAL A 595 -12.78 -18.64 -33.60
N ASP A 596 -11.78 -18.37 -34.45
CA ASP A 596 -11.12 -19.38 -35.29
C ASP A 596 -10.42 -20.49 -34.48
N GLN A 597 -9.89 -20.16 -33.30
CA GLN A 597 -9.13 -21.08 -32.44
C GLN A 597 -9.89 -21.49 -31.16
N LEU A 598 -11.18 -21.14 -31.07
CA LEU A 598 -11.97 -21.26 -29.84
C LEU A 598 -12.08 -22.70 -29.33
N ALA A 599 -12.00 -23.69 -30.23
CA ALA A 599 -12.04 -25.10 -29.88
C ALA A 599 -10.82 -25.54 -29.06
N GLU A 600 -9.66 -24.89 -29.24
CA GLU A 600 -8.39 -25.23 -28.59
C GLU A 600 -8.20 -24.48 -27.25
N ILE A 601 -8.95 -23.39 -27.04
CA ILE A 601 -8.89 -22.60 -25.82
C ILE A 601 -9.62 -23.31 -24.66
N ASN A 602 -9.04 -23.25 -23.46
CA ASN A 602 -9.66 -23.80 -22.26
C ASN A 602 -10.99 -23.10 -21.93
N THR A 603 -12.01 -23.87 -21.53
CA THR A 603 -13.37 -23.42 -21.21
C THR A 603 -13.41 -22.27 -20.20
N ILE A 604 -12.56 -22.30 -19.16
CA ILE A 604 -12.50 -21.20 -18.18
C ILE A 604 -11.91 -19.93 -18.78
N SER A 605 -10.89 -20.06 -19.63
CA SER A 605 -10.22 -18.94 -20.30
C SER A 605 -11.18 -18.22 -21.24
N CYS A 606 -12.07 -18.94 -21.92
CA CYS A 606 -13.13 -18.35 -22.76
C CYS A 606 -14.03 -17.40 -21.95
N VAL A 607 -14.48 -17.82 -20.76
CA VAL A 607 -15.35 -17.00 -19.90
C VAL A 607 -14.63 -15.75 -19.37
N TYR A 608 -13.36 -15.88 -18.98
CA TYR A 608 -12.58 -14.73 -18.53
C TYR A 608 -12.20 -13.78 -19.68
N LEU A 609 -12.06 -14.29 -20.90
CA LEU A 609 -11.86 -13.47 -22.09
C LEU A 609 -13.11 -12.63 -22.40
N MET A 610 -14.32 -13.21 -22.32
CA MET A 610 -15.58 -12.45 -22.47
C MET A 610 -15.64 -11.25 -21.53
N TRP A 611 -15.19 -11.44 -20.30
CA TRP A 611 -15.15 -10.36 -19.31
C TRP A 611 -14.25 -9.21 -19.74
N SER A 612 -13.13 -9.50 -20.40
CA SER A 612 -12.26 -8.47 -20.98
C SER A 612 -13.02 -7.64 -22.03
N PHE A 613 -13.76 -8.27 -22.94
CA PHE A 613 -14.61 -7.56 -23.91
C PHE A 613 -15.71 -6.73 -23.22
N SER A 614 -16.43 -7.31 -22.25
CA SER A 614 -17.45 -6.59 -21.47
C SER A 614 -16.90 -5.36 -20.78
N LYS A 615 -15.70 -5.45 -20.19
CA LYS A 615 -15.06 -4.32 -19.49
C LYS A 615 -14.51 -3.25 -20.42
N ALA A 616 -14.05 -3.66 -21.61
CA ALA A 616 -13.70 -2.75 -22.69
C ALA A 616 -14.89 -1.95 -23.24
N ASN A 617 -16.12 -2.32 -22.86
CA ASN A 617 -17.34 -1.90 -23.55
C ASN A 617 -17.29 -2.22 -25.06
N CYS A 618 -16.56 -3.28 -25.44
CA CYS A 618 -16.45 -3.78 -26.80
C CYS A 618 -17.32 -5.03 -26.90
N VAL A 619 -18.62 -4.82 -27.10
CA VAL A 619 -19.60 -5.90 -27.16
C VAL A 619 -19.54 -6.54 -28.55
N ASN A 620 -19.23 -7.84 -28.61
CA ASN A 620 -19.18 -8.62 -29.85
C ASN A 620 -20.12 -9.82 -29.73
N GLU A 621 -21.31 -9.71 -30.31
CA GLU A 621 -22.36 -10.75 -30.24
C GLU A 621 -21.90 -12.07 -30.85
N GLU A 622 -21.20 -12.04 -31.99
CA GLU A 622 -20.70 -13.24 -32.68
C GLU A 622 -19.72 -14.05 -31.80
N LEU A 623 -18.77 -13.37 -31.14
CA LEU A 623 -17.86 -13.99 -30.19
C LEU A 623 -18.62 -14.56 -28.98
N PHE A 624 -19.58 -13.80 -28.44
CA PHE A 624 -20.36 -14.25 -27.28
C PHE A 624 -21.21 -15.48 -27.62
N ASP A 625 -21.80 -15.54 -28.81
CA ASP A 625 -22.55 -16.70 -29.29
C ASP A 625 -21.64 -17.91 -29.56
N ALA A 626 -20.46 -17.68 -30.16
CA ALA A 626 -19.47 -18.73 -30.36
C ALA A 626 -19.00 -19.32 -29.01
N ILE A 627 -18.73 -18.47 -28.03
CA ILE A 627 -18.37 -18.89 -26.67
C ILE A 627 -19.52 -19.62 -25.99
N ALA A 628 -20.78 -19.16 -26.14
CA ALA A 628 -21.94 -19.90 -25.62
C ALA A 628 -22.02 -21.32 -26.21
N GLY A 629 -21.83 -21.46 -27.52
CA GLY A 629 -21.81 -22.76 -28.20
C GLY A 629 -20.68 -23.68 -27.72
N ARG A 630 -19.50 -23.12 -27.44
CA ARG A 630 -18.33 -23.87 -26.96
C ARG A 630 -18.42 -24.25 -25.48
N VAL A 631 -18.85 -23.32 -24.63
CA VAL A 631 -18.88 -23.46 -23.16
C VAL A 631 -20.15 -24.18 -22.72
N GLY A 632 -21.28 -23.96 -23.39
CA GLY A 632 -22.59 -24.50 -22.99
C GLY A 632 -22.61 -26.01 -22.72
N PRO A 633 -22.11 -26.88 -23.62
CA PRO A 633 -22.03 -28.33 -23.40
C PRO A 633 -21.14 -28.74 -22.22
N GLU A 634 -20.18 -27.89 -21.85
CA GLU A 634 -19.20 -28.12 -20.79
C GLU A 634 -19.42 -27.22 -19.57
N VAL A 635 -20.58 -26.57 -19.45
CA VAL A 635 -20.88 -25.58 -18.39
C VAL A 635 -20.66 -26.16 -16.98
N SER A 636 -20.90 -27.46 -16.81
CA SER A 636 -20.70 -28.19 -15.56
C SER A 636 -19.24 -28.41 -15.17
N SER A 637 -18.31 -28.24 -16.12
CA SER A 637 -16.85 -28.29 -15.88
C SER A 637 -16.29 -26.98 -15.34
N LEU A 638 -17.03 -25.88 -15.47
CA LEU A 638 -16.64 -24.61 -14.88
C LEU A 638 -16.61 -24.72 -13.36
N ASP A 639 -15.69 -23.98 -12.76
CA ASP A 639 -15.69 -23.73 -11.33
C ASP A 639 -16.81 -22.73 -10.96
N ARG A 640 -17.07 -22.57 -9.66
CA ARG A 640 -18.11 -21.67 -9.14
C ARG A 640 -17.94 -20.21 -9.60
N CYS A 641 -16.70 -19.73 -9.67
CA CYS A 641 -16.41 -18.37 -10.11
C CYS A 641 -16.59 -18.24 -11.63
N GLY A 642 -16.11 -19.19 -12.43
CA GLY A 642 -16.32 -19.24 -13.87
C GLY A 642 -17.80 -19.28 -14.24
N LEU A 643 -18.61 -20.08 -13.55
CA LEU A 643 -20.05 -20.16 -13.78
C LEU A 643 -20.75 -18.81 -13.52
N THR A 644 -20.39 -18.14 -12.42
CA THR A 644 -20.90 -16.82 -12.08
C THR A 644 -20.50 -15.77 -13.12
N MET A 645 -19.23 -15.78 -13.55
CA MET A 645 -18.72 -14.87 -14.57
C MET A 645 -19.42 -15.08 -15.91
N PHE A 646 -19.73 -16.33 -16.27
CA PHE A 646 -20.35 -16.66 -17.55
C PHE A 646 -21.69 -15.97 -17.73
N CYS A 647 -22.64 -16.10 -16.78
CA CYS A 647 -23.91 -15.35 -16.87
C CYS A 647 -23.74 -13.85 -16.64
N TRP A 648 -22.82 -13.43 -15.77
CA TRP A 648 -22.60 -12.01 -15.48
C TRP A 648 -22.10 -11.24 -16.71
N ASN A 649 -21.31 -11.84 -17.58
CA ASN A 649 -20.84 -11.20 -18.83
C ASN A 649 -22.01 -10.79 -19.75
N TYR A 650 -23.04 -11.63 -19.88
CA TYR A 650 -24.25 -11.29 -20.66
C TYR A 650 -25.04 -10.17 -19.97
N ALA A 651 -25.31 -10.31 -18.67
CA ALA A 651 -26.03 -9.29 -17.89
C ALA A 651 -25.32 -7.93 -17.87
N TYR A 652 -23.99 -7.94 -17.87
CA TYR A 652 -23.17 -6.73 -17.88
C TYR A 652 -23.22 -6.05 -19.25
N SER A 653 -23.04 -6.84 -20.33
CA SER A 653 -22.96 -6.34 -21.70
C SER A 653 -24.33 -5.99 -22.30
N GLY A 654 -25.42 -6.44 -21.67
CA GLY A 654 -26.78 -6.24 -22.18
C GLY A 654 -27.14 -7.16 -23.35
N ILE A 655 -26.33 -8.18 -23.65
CA ILE A 655 -26.65 -9.20 -24.66
C ILE A 655 -27.64 -10.19 -24.06
N GLU A 656 -28.79 -10.36 -24.69
CA GLU A 656 -29.79 -11.34 -24.31
C GLU A 656 -29.39 -12.74 -24.81
N ASN A 657 -29.29 -13.71 -23.90
CA ASN A 657 -29.07 -15.11 -24.27
C ASN A 657 -29.77 -16.04 -23.27
N GLU A 658 -31.02 -16.41 -23.57
CA GLU A 658 -31.86 -17.22 -22.68
C GLU A 658 -31.27 -18.62 -22.43
N ASP A 659 -30.56 -19.18 -23.42
CA ASP A 659 -29.93 -20.49 -23.31
C ASP A 659 -28.85 -20.52 -22.23
N VAL A 660 -28.03 -19.49 -22.15
CA VAL A 660 -26.99 -19.37 -21.11
C VAL A 660 -27.62 -19.30 -19.72
N TYR A 661 -28.64 -18.46 -19.51
CA TYR A 661 -29.31 -18.37 -18.20
C TYR A 661 -30.00 -19.68 -17.83
N ARG A 662 -30.57 -20.41 -18.79
CA ARG A 662 -31.16 -21.73 -18.54
C ARG A 662 -30.09 -22.75 -18.12
N LEU A 663 -28.97 -22.81 -18.83
CA LEU A 663 -27.85 -23.73 -18.54
C LEU A 663 -27.23 -23.44 -17.17
N VAL A 664 -26.96 -22.17 -16.87
CA VAL A 664 -26.42 -21.75 -15.57
C VAL A 664 -27.39 -22.06 -14.44
N SER A 665 -28.69 -21.81 -14.64
CA SER A 665 -29.73 -22.16 -13.66
C SER A 665 -29.76 -23.67 -13.40
N GLN A 666 -29.79 -24.50 -14.46
CA GLN A 666 -29.78 -25.96 -14.33
C GLN A 666 -28.54 -26.48 -13.60
N ASP A 667 -27.35 -25.96 -13.91
CA ASP A 667 -26.10 -26.36 -13.25
C ASP A 667 -26.10 -25.96 -11.76
N THR A 668 -26.51 -24.72 -11.48
CA THR A 668 -26.56 -24.14 -10.13
C THR A 668 -27.52 -24.90 -9.23
N LEU A 669 -28.66 -25.34 -9.77
CA LEU A 669 -29.69 -26.07 -9.03
C LEU A 669 -29.32 -27.52 -8.67
N ARG A 670 -28.19 -28.04 -9.16
CA ARG A 670 -27.72 -29.37 -8.75
C ARG A 670 -27.33 -29.37 -7.27
N PRO A 671 -27.71 -30.39 -6.48
CA PRO A 671 -27.42 -30.42 -5.05
C PRO A 671 -25.94 -30.27 -4.70
N GLU A 672 -25.06 -30.94 -5.44
CA GLU A 672 -23.60 -30.86 -5.30
C GLU A 672 -23.08 -29.46 -5.61
N ARG A 673 -23.57 -28.82 -6.68
CA ARG A 673 -23.16 -27.48 -7.07
C ARG A 673 -23.62 -26.43 -6.06
N MET A 674 -24.90 -26.48 -5.65
CA MET A 674 -25.44 -25.55 -4.66
C MET A 674 -24.67 -25.62 -3.33
N ALA A 675 -24.32 -26.82 -2.88
CA ALA A 675 -23.53 -27.01 -1.66
C ALA A 675 -22.14 -26.32 -1.73
N GLU A 676 -21.55 -26.23 -2.93
CA GLU A 676 -20.27 -25.59 -3.19
C GLU A 676 -20.35 -24.05 -3.33
N MET A 677 -21.54 -23.47 -3.53
CA MET A 677 -21.67 -22.04 -3.78
C MET A 677 -21.26 -21.20 -2.57
N ALA A 678 -20.35 -20.25 -2.77
CA ALA A 678 -19.99 -19.25 -1.77
C ALA A 678 -20.92 -18.03 -1.83
N PRO A 679 -20.99 -17.22 -0.77
CA PRO A 679 -21.76 -15.99 -0.73
C PRO A 679 -21.59 -15.08 -1.95
N ARG A 680 -20.35 -14.90 -2.42
CA ARG A 680 -20.04 -14.07 -3.60
C ARG A 680 -20.62 -14.65 -4.89
N ASP A 681 -20.51 -15.97 -5.08
CA ASP A 681 -21.00 -16.67 -6.26
C ASP A 681 -22.54 -16.61 -6.31
N VAL A 682 -23.20 -16.90 -5.17
CA VAL A 682 -24.66 -16.78 -5.01
C VAL A 682 -25.15 -15.38 -5.38
N SER A 683 -24.49 -14.36 -4.85
CA SER A 683 -24.87 -12.97 -5.06
C SER A 683 -24.66 -12.54 -6.51
N GLY A 684 -23.54 -12.97 -7.12
CA GLY A 684 -23.23 -12.69 -8.52
C GLY A 684 -24.23 -13.32 -9.49
N ILE A 685 -24.59 -14.59 -9.27
CA ILE A 685 -25.60 -15.27 -10.10
C ILE A 685 -26.96 -14.60 -9.92
N ALA A 686 -27.43 -14.39 -8.68
CA ALA A 686 -28.72 -13.75 -8.43
C ALA A 686 -28.80 -12.36 -9.09
N TRP A 687 -27.74 -11.56 -8.98
CA TRP A 687 -27.69 -10.24 -9.58
C TRP A 687 -27.60 -10.27 -11.11
N ALA A 688 -26.89 -11.23 -11.70
CA ALA A 688 -26.85 -11.42 -13.15
C ALA A 688 -28.27 -11.64 -13.73
N PHE A 689 -29.03 -12.55 -13.11
CA PHE A 689 -30.39 -12.88 -13.55
C PHE A 689 -31.34 -11.70 -13.37
N ALA A 690 -31.30 -11.05 -12.20
CA ALA A 690 -32.12 -9.87 -11.92
C ALA A 690 -31.84 -8.73 -12.92
N LYS A 691 -30.56 -8.43 -13.18
CA LYS A 691 -30.16 -7.38 -14.11
C LYS A 691 -30.57 -7.69 -15.55
N ALA A 692 -30.48 -8.96 -15.96
CA ALA A 692 -30.88 -9.39 -17.29
C ALA A 692 -32.40 -9.53 -17.47
N GLY A 693 -33.19 -9.41 -16.41
CA GLY A 693 -34.62 -9.73 -16.45
C GLY A 693 -34.90 -11.20 -16.74
N ALA A 694 -33.91 -12.09 -16.54
CA ALA A 694 -34.03 -13.51 -16.81
C ALA A 694 -34.75 -14.19 -15.63
N ASP A 695 -35.99 -14.64 -15.85
CA ASP A 695 -36.77 -15.32 -14.83
C ASP A 695 -36.60 -16.84 -14.92
N GLN A 696 -36.08 -17.43 -13.85
CA GLN A 696 -36.03 -18.88 -13.65
C GLN A 696 -36.67 -19.18 -12.30
N GLU A 697 -37.94 -19.60 -12.34
CA GLU A 697 -38.85 -19.68 -11.19
C GLU A 697 -38.24 -20.36 -9.94
N ALA A 698 -37.41 -21.39 -10.15
CA ALA A 698 -36.78 -22.16 -9.07
C ALA A 698 -35.44 -21.59 -8.56
N LEU A 699 -34.72 -20.78 -9.33
CA LEU A 699 -33.33 -20.43 -9.03
C LEU A 699 -33.20 -19.52 -7.81
N LEU A 700 -33.86 -18.35 -7.83
CA LEU A 700 -33.74 -17.37 -6.74
C LEU A 700 -34.20 -17.95 -5.38
N PRO A 701 -35.34 -18.67 -5.27
CA PRO A 701 -35.73 -19.31 -4.02
C PRO A 701 -34.69 -20.30 -3.47
N GLU A 702 -34.01 -21.06 -4.35
CA GLU A 702 -32.94 -21.98 -3.96
C GLU A 702 -31.68 -21.27 -3.48
N LEU A 703 -31.25 -20.22 -4.20
CA LEU A 703 -30.14 -19.37 -3.78
C LEU A 703 -30.38 -18.72 -2.41
N LEU A 704 -31.61 -18.24 -2.16
CA LEU A 704 -31.98 -17.65 -0.88
C LEU A 704 -32.00 -18.68 0.25
N ARG A 705 -32.52 -19.89 0.00
CA ARG A 705 -32.46 -20.98 0.99
C ARG A 705 -31.03 -21.32 1.38
N HIS A 706 -30.12 -21.45 0.42
CA HIS A 706 -28.69 -21.68 0.70
C HIS A 706 -28.06 -20.51 1.45
N SER A 707 -28.38 -19.27 1.05
CA SER A 707 -27.89 -18.04 1.70
C SER A 707 -28.30 -17.94 3.17
N ARG A 708 -29.50 -18.41 3.55
CA ARG A 708 -29.92 -18.48 4.96
C ARG A 708 -28.97 -19.36 5.79
N GLY A 709 -28.53 -20.49 5.26
CA GLY A 709 -27.56 -21.37 5.91
C GLY A 709 -26.20 -20.68 6.09
N LEU A 710 -25.68 -20.07 5.02
CA LEU A 710 -24.43 -19.30 5.04
C LEU A 710 -24.45 -18.13 6.04
N LEU A 711 -25.56 -17.39 6.12
CA LEU A 711 -25.74 -16.31 7.09
C LEU A 711 -25.79 -16.83 8.53
N ARG A 712 -26.50 -17.93 8.79
CA ARG A 712 -26.54 -18.57 10.12
C ARG A 712 -25.14 -19.01 10.55
N ASP A 713 -24.40 -19.69 9.68
CA ASP A 713 -23.01 -20.10 9.95
C ASP A 713 -22.12 -18.88 10.24
N GLY A 714 -22.23 -17.81 9.45
CA GLY A 714 -21.48 -16.57 9.64
C GLY A 714 -21.80 -15.87 10.96
N MET A 715 -23.06 -15.92 11.39
CA MET A 715 -23.49 -15.40 12.69
C MET A 715 -22.95 -16.24 13.85
N GLU A 716 -23.02 -17.57 13.77
CA GLU A 716 -22.51 -18.49 14.79
C GLU A 716 -20.99 -18.38 14.94
N GLN A 717 -20.27 -18.33 13.82
CA GLN A 717 -18.82 -18.20 13.80
C GLN A 717 -18.33 -16.76 14.05
N CYS A 718 -19.25 -15.81 14.26
CA CYS A 718 -18.98 -14.39 14.50
C CYS A 718 -18.12 -13.75 13.40
N CYS A 719 -18.33 -14.11 12.12
CA CYS A 719 -17.52 -13.62 11.01
C CYS A 719 -17.63 -12.10 10.80
N TYR A 720 -18.76 -11.50 11.18
CA TYR A 720 -18.95 -10.04 11.20
C TYR A 720 -17.95 -9.28 12.09
N ARG A 721 -17.25 -9.94 13.04
CA ARG A 721 -16.19 -9.31 13.86
C ARG A 721 -14.85 -9.21 13.16
N PHE A 722 -14.61 -10.11 12.20
CA PHE A 722 -13.34 -10.21 11.48
C PHE A 722 -13.65 -10.33 9.99
N PRO A 723 -13.95 -9.22 9.30
CA PRO A 723 -14.18 -9.19 7.87
C PRO A 723 -12.94 -9.76 7.15
N GLY A 724 -13.08 -10.89 6.48
CA GLY A 724 -11.96 -11.70 5.95
C GLY A 724 -11.75 -13.05 6.66
N LYS A 725 -12.50 -13.35 7.72
CA LYS A 725 -12.59 -14.68 8.31
C LYS A 725 -13.53 -15.56 7.47
N SER A 726 -12.97 -16.61 6.88
CA SER A 726 -13.73 -17.61 6.13
C SER A 726 -14.53 -18.54 7.08
N LEU A 727 -15.71 -18.94 6.64
CA LEU A 727 -16.56 -19.98 7.21
C LEU A 727 -15.83 -21.31 7.15
N LYS A 728 -15.63 -21.95 8.31
CA LYS A 728 -15.09 -23.31 8.37
C LYS A 728 -16.17 -24.30 7.92
N ARG A 729 -15.93 -25.04 6.84
CA ARG A 729 -16.83 -26.11 6.36
C ARG A 729 -16.02 -27.35 5.99
N ALA A 730 -16.53 -28.54 6.31
CA ALA A 730 -15.81 -29.80 6.07
C ALA A 730 -16.03 -30.37 4.66
N ILE A 731 -16.83 -29.70 3.82
CA ILE A 731 -17.32 -30.22 2.55
C ILE A 731 -16.54 -29.74 1.32
N TYR A 732 -15.58 -28.83 1.49
CA TYR A 732 -14.78 -28.26 0.38
C TYR A 732 -13.41 -28.94 0.33
N GLU A 733 -13.38 -30.19 -0.11
CA GLU A 733 -12.14 -30.92 -0.38
C GLU A 733 -11.90 -30.90 -1.90
N GLY A 734 -11.00 -30.04 -2.38
CA GLY A 734 -10.51 -30.10 -3.77
C GLY A 734 -10.71 -28.86 -4.66
N ASP A 735 -11.26 -27.76 -4.16
CA ASP A 735 -11.26 -26.48 -4.89
C ASP A 735 -9.89 -25.79 -4.72
N ASN A 736 -9.21 -25.51 -5.83
CA ASN A 736 -7.91 -24.81 -5.85
C ASN A 736 -7.97 -23.38 -5.27
N SER A 737 -9.17 -22.83 -5.01
CA SER A 737 -9.36 -21.53 -4.37
C SER A 737 -9.34 -21.56 -2.83
N ALA A 738 -9.54 -22.72 -2.18
CA ALA A 738 -9.57 -22.84 -0.72
C ALA A 738 -8.84 -24.11 -0.25
N ARG A 739 -7.54 -24.00 0.05
CA ARG A 739 -6.68 -25.12 0.48
C ARG A 739 -7.07 -25.76 1.82
N ASP A 740 -7.99 -25.18 2.59
CA ASP A 740 -8.32 -25.55 3.98
C ASP A 740 -9.80 -25.89 4.21
N GLY A 741 -10.60 -25.98 3.16
CA GLY A 741 -12.04 -26.25 3.25
C GLY A 741 -12.89 -25.05 3.69
N ALA A 742 -12.30 -23.85 3.82
CA ALA A 742 -13.03 -22.67 4.25
C ALA A 742 -13.60 -21.86 3.07
N VAL A 743 -14.71 -21.16 3.28
CA VAL A 743 -15.34 -20.29 2.27
C VAL A 743 -15.56 -18.91 2.85
N ASP A 744 -15.38 -17.84 2.08
CA ASP A 744 -15.61 -16.48 2.57
C ASP A 744 -17.04 -16.30 3.13
N ALA A 745 -17.15 -15.62 4.28
CA ALA A 745 -18.45 -15.21 4.79
C ALA A 745 -19.03 -14.07 3.92
N PHE A 746 -20.35 -13.82 4.03
CA PHE A 746 -20.96 -12.65 3.39
C PHE A 746 -20.23 -11.37 3.83
N ASP A 747 -19.63 -10.69 2.85
CA ASP A 747 -19.25 -9.29 2.96
C ASP A 747 -20.45 -8.40 2.59
N MET A 748 -20.36 -7.12 2.91
CA MET A 748 -21.46 -6.20 2.63
C MET A 748 -21.73 -6.04 1.13
N VAL A 749 -20.71 -6.22 0.27
CA VAL A 749 -20.86 -6.09 -1.20
C VAL A 749 -21.80 -7.17 -1.71
N SER A 750 -21.44 -8.44 -1.46
CA SER A 750 -22.20 -9.61 -1.89
C SER A 750 -23.61 -9.58 -1.30
N LEU A 751 -23.72 -9.29 0.01
CA LEU A 751 -25.02 -9.19 0.67
C LEU A 751 -25.91 -8.10 0.05
N GLY A 752 -25.32 -6.95 -0.29
CA GLY A 752 -26.02 -5.84 -0.94
C GLY A 752 -26.45 -6.17 -2.37
N ASP A 753 -25.63 -6.89 -3.15
CA ASP A 753 -25.97 -7.35 -4.51
C ASP A 753 -27.15 -8.33 -4.47
N LEU A 754 -27.12 -9.29 -3.54
CA LEU A 754 -28.21 -10.26 -3.38
C LEU A 754 -29.52 -9.60 -2.96
N LEU A 755 -29.47 -8.65 -2.01
CA LEU A 755 -30.65 -7.87 -1.61
C LEU A 755 -31.20 -7.02 -2.77
N LEU A 756 -30.31 -6.44 -3.58
CA LEU A 756 -30.73 -5.69 -4.77
C LEU A 756 -31.39 -6.61 -5.81
N ALA A 757 -30.85 -7.80 -6.04
CA ALA A 757 -31.46 -8.80 -6.92
C ALA A 757 -32.90 -9.15 -6.47
N CYS A 758 -33.11 -9.37 -5.17
CA CYS A 758 -34.45 -9.57 -4.62
C CYS A 758 -35.37 -8.37 -4.87
N ALA A 759 -34.86 -7.15 -4.70
CA ALA A 759 -35.65 -5.92 -4.87
C ALA A 759 -36.05 -5.67 -6.33
N GLU A 760 -35.17 -5.97 -7.30
CA GLU A 760 -35.49 -5.85 -8.74
C GLU A 760 -36.47 -6.93 -9.18
N LEU A 761 -36.32 -8.16 -8.70
CA LEU A 761 -37.24 -9.26 -8.99
C LEU A 761 -38.50 -9.24 -8.12
N GLN A 762 -38.66 -8.24 -7.24
CA GLN A 762 -39.78 -8.10 -6.30
C GLN A 762 -40.04 -9.36 -5.45
N HIS A 763 -38.98 -10.11 -5.14
CA HIS A 763 -39.06 -11.37 -4.42
C HIS A 763 -38.85 -11.16 -2.92
N VAL A 764 -39.81 -11.60 -2.10
CA VAL A 764 -39.78 -11.42 -0.64
C VAL A 764 -39.64 -12.76 0.08
N ASP A 765 -38.47 -13.02 0.68
CA ASP A 765 -38.22 -14.10 1.65
C ASP A 765 -37.99 -13.49 3.04
N THR A 766 -39.03 -13.49 3.87
CA THR A 766 -39.01 -12.85 5.20
C THR A 766 -37.89 -13.38 6.11
N GLU A 767 -37.61 -14.68 6.08
CA GLU A 767 -36.58 -15.28 6.94
C GLU A 767 -35.18 -14.84 6.50
N PHE A 768 -34.93 -14.82 5.19
CA PHE A 768 -33.68 -14.29 4.65
C PHE A 768 -33.48 -12.81 4.99
N LEU A 769 -34.52 -11.98 4.83
CA LEU A 769 -34.45 -10.55 5.15
C LEU A 769 -34.17 -10.32 6.64
N ASP A 770 -34.79 -11.10 7.53
CA ASP A 770 -34.53 -11.03 8.98
C ASP A 770 -33.08 -11.41 9.34
N LEU A 771 -32.53 -12.45 8.70
CA LEU A 771 -31.12 -12.83 8.87
C LEU A 771 -30.17 -11.74 8.36
N CYS A 772 -30.46 -11.14 7.20
CA CYS A 772 -29.67 -10.03 6.65
C CYS A 772 -29.62 -8.84 7.61
N LYS A 773 -30.80 -8.41 8.11
CA LYS A 773 -30.89 -7.35 9.11
C LYS A 773 -30.08 -7.68 10.37
N GLY A 774 -30.25 -8.89 10.91
CA GLY A 774 -29.52 -9.33 12.10
C GLY A 774 -28.01 -9.37 11.90
N TYR A 775 -27.54 -9.80 10.73
CA TYR A 775 -26.13 -9.83 10.37
C TYR A 775 -25.55 -8.41 10.25
N MET A 776 -26.25 -7.51 9.55
CA MET A 776 -25.86 -6.10 9.39
C MET A 776 -25.82 -5.37 10.73
N VAL A 777 -26.84 -5.51 11.58
CA VAL A 777 -26.87 -4.88 12.92
C VAL A 777 -25.66 -5.32 13.73
N LYS A 778 -25.34 -6.62 13.76
CA LYS A 778 -24.17 -7.13 14.49
C LYS A 778 -22.85 -6.59 13.95
N GLY A 779 -22.70 -6.46 12.63
CA GLY A 779 -21.50 -5.90 12.00
C GLY A 779 -21.31 -4.41 12.27
N LEU A 780 -22.38 -3.62 12.14
CA LEU A 780 -22.36 -2.17 12.38
C LEU A 780 -22.16 -1.80 13.85
N GLN A 781 -22.57 -2.66 14.78
CA GLN A 781 -22.36 -2.47 16.22
C GLN A 781 -20.95 -2.85 16.72
N GLN A 782 -20.07 -3.32 15.83
CA GLN A 782 -18.65 -3.52 16.20
C GLN A 782 -17.95 -2.17 16.45
N PRO A 783 -16.78 -2.14 17.12
CA PRO A 783 -16.03 -0.91 17.27
C PRO A 783 -15.69 -0.31 15.89
N ALA A 784 -15.47 1.01 15.84
CA ALA A 784 -15.47 1.78 14.58
C ALA A 784 -14.57 1.17 13.49
N ARG A 785 -13.38 0.70 13.85
CA ARG A 785 -12.41 0.10 12.93
C ARG A 785 -12.91 -1.22 12.32
N GLU A 786 -13.54 -2.07 13.13
CA GLU A 786 -14.09 -3.35 12.71
C GLU A 786 -15.36 -3.15 11.87
N ALA A 787 -16.22 -2.20 12.26
CA ALA A 787 -17.41 -1.83 11.49
C ALA A 787 -17.03 -1.26 10.10
N GLU A 788 -16.00 -0.43 10.03
CA GLU A 788 -15.45 0.10 8.76
C GLU A 788 -14.90 -1.03 7.88
N ARG A 789 -14.16 -1.98 8.46
CA ARG A 789 -13.71 -3.17 7.71
C ARG A 789 -14.88 -4.03 7.22
N PHE A 790 -15.95 -4.13 8.00
CA PHE A 790 -17.12 -4.95 7.67
C PHE A 790 -17.91 -4.32 6.51
N CYS A 791 -18.12 -3.01 6.57
CA CYS A 791 -18.84 -2.28 5.54
C CYS A 791 -18.01 -2.11 4.27
N ARG A 792 -16.68 -1.95 4.41
CA ARG A 792 -15.67 -1.71 3.37
C ARG A 792 -15.88 -0.41 2.58
N TYR A 793 -17.09 -0.16 2.09
CA TYR A 793 -17.47 1.03 1.36
C TYR A 793 -18.86 1.54 1.77
N PRO A 794 -19.05 2.86 1.91
CA PRO A 794 -20.33 3.45 2.33
C PRO A 794 -21.49 3.18 1.37
N GLN A 795 -21.26 3.27 0.06
CA GLN A 795 -22.29 3.09 -0.97
C GLN A 795 -22.96 1.71 -0.92
N VAL A 796 -22.23 0.70 -0.46
CA VAL A 796 -22.73 -0.67 -0.35
C VAL A 796 -23.76 -0.79 0.76
N VAL A 797 -23.52 -0.12 1.89
CA VAL A 797 -24.47 -0.06 3.01
C VAL A 797 -25.73 0.69 2.59
N THR A 798 -25.57 1.83 1.90
CA THR A 798 -26.69 2.58 1.32
C THR A 798 -27.53 1.70 0.39
N ARG A 799 -26.89 0.96 -0.50
CA ARG A 799 -27.57 0.03 -1.41
C ARG A 799 -28.34 -1.05 -0.68
N ALA A 800 -27.75 -1.66 0.34
CA ALA A 800 -28.44 -2.66 1.16
C ALA A 800 -29.67 -2.08 1.88
N LEU A 801 -29.55 -0.88 2.46
CA LEU A 801 -30.68 -0.19 3.10
C LEU A 801 -31.79 0.15 2.09
N HIS A 802 -31.42 0.68 0.92
CA HIS A 802 -32.34 0.99 -0.16
C HIS A 802 -33.12 -0.25 -0.62
N SER A 803 -32.43 -1.37 -0.85
CA SER A 803 -33.06 -2.64 -1.21
C SER A 803 -33.97 -3.17 -0.12
N LEU A 804 -33.56 -3.10 1.15
CA LEU A 804 -34.37 -3.57 2.27
C LEU A 804 -35.68 -2.78 2.44
N VAL A 805 -35.65 -1.46 2.28
CA VAL A 805 -36.85 -0.62 2.33
C VAL A 805 -37.87 -0.97 1.24
N ARG A 806 -37.39 -1.38 0.05
CA ARG A 806 -38.26 -1.86 -1.04
C ARG A 806 -38.91 -3.22 -0.72
N LEU A 807 -38.28 -4.02 0.13
CA LEU A 807 -38.67 -5.41 0.39
C LEU A 807 -39.44 -5.60 1.70
N THR A 808 -39.23 -4.74 2.70
CA THR A 808 -39.84 -4.89 4.02
C THR A 808 -39.96 -3.56 4.77
N SER A 809 -41.03 -3.42 5.54
CA SER A 809 -41.26 -2.27 6.42
C SER A 809 -40.54 -2.37 7.78
N SER A 810 -39.96 -3.53 8.12
CA SER A 810 -39.32 -3.79 9.41
C SER A 810 -37.82 -3.52 9.36
N VAL A 811 -37.42 -2.27 9.11
CA VAL A 811 -36.00 -1.88 8.98
C VAL A 811 -35.58 -0.72 9.88
N HIS A 812 -36.52 -0.12 10.61
CA HIS A 812 -36.28 1.10 11.41
C HIS A 812 -35.08 1.00 12.36
N ASP A 813 -34.95 -0.10 13.10
CA ASP A 813 -33.84 -0.32 14.04
C ASP A 813 -32.47 -0.39 13.35
N LEU A 814 -32.44 -0.93 12.12
CA LEU A 814 -31.20 -1.01 11.33
C LEU A 814 -30.74 0.38 10.88
N PHE A 815 -31.66 1.26 10.50
CA PHE A 815 -31.32 2.65 10.15
C PHE A 815 -30.72 3.40 11.34
N ALA A 816 -31.29 3.23 12.53
CA ALA A 816 -30.73 3.82 13.75
C ALA A 816 -29.31 3.31 14.05
N VAL A 817 -29.04 2.02 13.82
CA VAL A 817 -27.71 1.42 13.99
C VAL A 817 -26.72 1.86 12.90
N ALA A 818 -27.18 2.09 11.67
CA ALA A 818 -26.33 2.48 10.55
C ALA A 818 -25.92 3.97 10.57
N ALA A 819 -26.74 4.83 11.17
CA ALA A 819 -26.55 6.28 11.15
C ALA A 819 -25.13 6.72 11.58
N PRO A 820 -24.53 6.21 12.68
CA PRO A 820 -23.21 6.67 13.08
C PRO A 820 -22.09 6.36 12.10
N TYR A 821 -22.18 5.21 11.41
CA TYR A 821 -21.23 4.85 10.36
C TYR A 821 -21.42 5.74 9.14
N LEU A 822 -22.66 5.91 8.67
CA LEU A 822 -22.97 6.68 7.47
C LEU A 822 -22.55 8.14 7.62
N VAL A 823 -22.84 8.79 8.76
CA VAL A 823 -22.43 10.18 8.99
C VAL A 823 -20.92 10.38 8.85
N ARG A 824 -20.10 9.44 9.34
CA ARG A 824 -18.63 9.51 9.19
C ARG A 824 -18.14 9.38 7.75
N GLN A 825 -18.97 8.82 6.86
CA GLN A 825 -18.58 8.47 5.51
C GLN A 825 -19.30 9.31 4.44
N LEU A 826 -20.24 10.18 4.81
CA LEU A 826 -21.05 10.99 3.88
C LEU A 826 -20.19 11.84 2.93
N ASP A 827 -19.07 12.41 3.43
CA ASP A 827 -18.17 13.24 2.62
C ASP A 827 -17.56 12.48 1.44
N SER A 828 -17.42 11.15 1.55
CA SER A 828 -16.92 10.30 0.48
C SER A 828 -17.99 9.80 -0.51
N MET A 829 -19.28 10.00 -0.20
CA MET A 829 -20.39 9.52 -1.02
C MET A 829 -20.63 10.43 -2.24
N ARG A 830 -20.96 9.82 -3.38
CA ARG A 830 -21.33 10.54 -4.62
C ARG A 830 -22.81 10.89 -4.61
N ILE A 831 -23.23 11.73 -5.57
CA ILE A 831 -24.62 12.18 -5.68
C ILE A 831 -25.65 11.04 -5.77
N ARG A 832 -25.36 9.96 -6.51
CA ARG A 832 -26.26 8.79 -6.60
C ARG A 832 -26.38 8.05 -5.27
N ASP A 833 -25.27 7.90 -4.55
CA ASP A 833 -25.26 7.26 -3.23
C ASP A 833 -26.07 8.10 -2.24
N VAL A 834 -25.88 9.42 -2.23
CA VAL A 834 -26.67 10.34 -1.40
C VAL A 834 -28.15 10.31 -1.80
N ALA A 835 -28.45 10.21 -3.10
CA ALA A 835 -29.82 10.14 -3.59
C ALA A 835 -30.55 8.90 -3.08
N MET A 836 -29.95 7.71 -3.25
CA MET A 836 -30.46 6.45 -2.72
C MET A 836 -30.63 6.48 -1.20
N LEU A 837 -29.67 7.08 -0.50
CA LEU A 837 -29.70 7.17 0.96
C LEU A 837 -30.84 8.07 1.43
N CYS A 838 -30.99 9.27 0.87
CA CYS A 838 -32.08 10.19 1.17
C CYS A 838 -33.44 9.52 0.91
N TRP A 839 -33.61 8.84 -0.22
CA TRP A 839 -34.84 8.14 -0.53
C TRP A 839 -35.16 7.04 0.48
N ALA A 840 -34.18 6.18 0.79
CA ALA A 840 -34.36 5.11 1.77
C ALA A 840 -34.66 5.67 3.18
N TRP A 841 -34.01 6.78 3.55
CA TRP A 841 -34.21 7.44 4.84
C TRP A 841 -35.57 8.14 4.94
N ALA A 842 -36.06 8.72 3.85
CA ALA A 842 -37.38 9.35 3.79
C ALA A 842 -38.50 8.34 4.11
N ILE A 843 -38.36 7.11 3.62
CA ILE A 843 -39.39 6.06 3.75
C ILE A 843 -39.38 5.41 5.13
N SER A 844 -38.20 5.06 5.69
CA SER A 844 -38.13 4.25 6.92
C SER A 844 -37.12 4.73 7.96
N GLY A 845 -36.33 5.75 7.65
CA GLY A 845 -35.28 6.27 8.53
C GLY A 845 -35.84 7.08 9.71
N PRO A 846 -35.17 7.04 10.87
CA PRO A 846 -35.52 7.89 12.00
C PRO A 846 -35.24 9.36 11.66
N ARG A 847 -36.10 10.26 12.14
CA ARG A 847 -35.94 11.71 12.00
C ARG A 847 -34.98 12.27 13.05
N ASP A 848 -33.78 11.70 13.07
CA ASP A 848 -32.68 12.09 13.95
C ASP A 848 -32.04 13.39 13.44
N PRO A 849 -31.99 14.47 14.24
CA PRO A 849 -31.45 15.76 13.81
C PRO A 849 -29.98 15.71 13.35
N TRP A 850 -29.16 14.83 13.93
CA TRP A 850 -27.75 14.71 13.59
C TRP A 850 -27.55 14.12 12.19
N MET A 851 -28.27 13.04 11.86
CA MET A 851 -28.23 12.45 10.52
C MET A 851 -28.80 13.41 9.46
N LEU A 852 -29.96 14.03 9.74
CA LEU A 852 -30.59 14.94 8.80
C LEU A 852 -29.72 16.17 8.52
N SER A 853 -29.07 16.73 9.54
CA SER A 853 -28.13 17.84 9.36
C SER A 853 -26.91 17.45 8.52
N ALA A 854 -26.40 16.22 8.67
CA ALA A 854 -25.27 15.75 7.90
C ALA A 854 -25.63 15.49 6.42
N LEU A 855 -26.81 14.90 6.16
CA LEU A 855 -27.34 14.74 4.81
C LEU A 855 -27.56 16.09 4.12
N ASP A 856 -28.11 17.08 4.83
CA ASP A 856 -28.32 18.43 4.30
C ASP A 856 -27.00 19.09 3.89
N ALA A 857 -25.98 19.01 4.75
CA ALA A 857 -24.66 19.59 4.48
C ALA A 857 -23.99 18.95 3.26
N ARG A 858 -24.03 17.61 3.16
CA ARG A 858 -23.43 16.92 2.02
C ARG A 858 -24.18 17.18 0.72
N LEU A 859 -25.51 17.22 0.76
CA LEU A 859 -26.33 17.52 -0.41
C LEU A 859 -26.02 18.92 -0.97
N ARG A 860 -25.90 19.93 -0.11
CA ARG A 860 -25.52 21.30 -0.53
C ARG A 860 -24.16 21.31 -1.20
N THR A 861 -23.17 20.63 -0.61
CA THR A 861 -21.81 20.51 -1.17
C THR A 861 -21.85 19.92 -2.59
N LEU A 862 -22.63 18.84 -2.79
CA LEU A 862 -22.77 18.20 -4.10
C LEU A 862 -23.51 19.07 -5.14
N VAL A 863 -24.44 19.92 -4.70
CA VAL A 863 -25.09 20.90 -5.58
C VAL A 863 -24.08 21.98 -6.00
N ASP A 864 -23.26 22.48 -5.07
CA ASP A 864 -22.21 23.46 -5.35
C ASP A 864 -21.13 22.90 -6.30
N GLU A 865 -20.88 21.59 -6.25
CA GLU A 865 -20.00 20.85 -7.19
C GLU A 865 -20.65 20.55 -8.56
N GLU A 866 -21.86 21.03 -8.82
CA GLU A 866 -22.67 20.70 -10.02
C GLU A 866 -22.92 19.20 -10.22
N ALA A 867 -22.82 18.38 -9.16
CA ALA A 867 -22.89 16.93 -9.29
C ALA A 867 -24.30 16.43 -9.65
N VAL A 868 -25.35 17.24 -9.42
CA VAL A 868 -26.75 16.89 -9.71
C VAL A 868 -26.96 16.52 -11.19
N ARG A 869 -26.16 17.06 -12.11
CA ARG A 869 -26.23 16.76 -13.56
C ARG A 869 -25.93 15.30 -13.92
N TYR A 870 -25.38 14.52 -12.99
CA TYR A 870 -25.08 13.10 -13.19
C TYR A 870 -26.24 12.17 -12.78
N LEU A 871 -27.33 12.72 -12.24
CA LEU A 871 -28.57 11.99 -12.00
C LEU A 871 -29.39 11.95 -13.29
N ASP A 872 -30.04 10.81 -13.54
CA ASP A 872 -31.13 10.78 -14.53
C ASP A 872 -32.40 11.46 -13.98
N PRO A 873 -33.39 11.76 -14.84
CA PRO A 873 -34.59 12.50 -14.40
C PRO A 873 -35.41 11.79 -13.31
N ASP A 874 -35.45 10.45 -13.32
CA ASP A 874 -36.19 9.65 -12.33
C ASP A 874 -35.44 9.62 -10.97
N GLU A 875 -34.11 9.49 -11.01
CA GLU A 875 -33.25 9.65 -9.83
C GLU A 875 -33.39 11.05 -9.21
N ALA A 876 -33.41 12.09 -10.05
CA ALA A 876 -33.58 13.47 -9.62
C ALA A 876 -34.98 13.73 -9.02
N GLU A 877 -36.04 13.17 -9.61
CA GLU A 877 -37.40 13.26 -9.09
C GLU A 877 -37.53 12.58 -7.71
N LYS A 878 -37.00 11.35 -7.59
CA LYS A 878 -36.97 10.60 -6.31
C LYS A 878 -36.21 11.34 -5.23
N LEU A 879 -35.07 11.95 -5.58
CA LEU A 879 -34.30 12.75 -4.65
C LEU A 879 -35.05 14.03 -4.24
N ASN A 880 -35.68 14.72 -5.18
CA ASN A 880 -36.47 15.92 -4.88
C ASN A 880 -37.64 15.62 -3.92
N TRP A 881 -38.34 14.51 -4.14
CA TRP A 881 -39.36 14.03 -3.21
C TRP A 881 -38.76 13.74 -1.83
N ALA A 882 -37.66 12.99 -1.76
CA ALA A 882 -37.03 12.60 -0.49
C ALA A 882 -36.52 13.82 0.30
N VAL A 883 -35.93 14.80 -0.38
CA VAL A 883 -35.46 16.07 0.21
C VAL A 883 -36.62 16.86 0.80
N THR A 884 -37.75 16.90 0.08
CA THR A 884 -38.97 17.56 0.58
C THR A 884 -39.51 16.85 1.80
N GLU A 885 -39.62 15.52 1.75
CA GLU A 885 -40.14 14.68 2.81
C GLU A 885 -39.26 14.74 4.07
N LEU A 886 -37.94 14.79 3.92
CA LEU A 886 -36.98 14.89 5.01
C LEU A 886 -36.81 16.32 5.57
N GLY A 887 -37.37 17.33 4.91
CA GLY A 887 -37.19 18.73 5.29
C GLY A 887 -35.77 19.27 5.04
N LEU A 888 -35.08 18.70 4.05
CA LEU A 888 -33.71 19.07 3.67
C LEU A 888 -33.73 20.09 2.52
N GLY A 889 -32.56 20.62 2.19
CA GLY A 889 -32.29 21.50 1.06
C GLY A 889 -32.76 22.94 1.27
N ASP A 890 -31.89 23.90 0.95
CA ASP A 890 -32.30 25.28 0.81
C ASP A 890 -32.98 25.54 -0.55
N ARG A 891 -33.34 26.80 -0.80
CA ARG A 891 -34.02 27.20 -2.04
C ARG A 891 -33.19 26.87 -3.28
N GLN A 892 -31.87 27.05 -3.23
CA GLN A 892 -30.96 26.78 -4.33
C GLN A 892 -30.92 25.27 -4.64
N THR A 893 -30.77 24.45 -3.59
CA THR A 893 -30.78 22.98 -3.69
C THR A 893 -32.05 22.47 -4.35
N LYS A 894 -33.22 22.96 -3.91
CA LYS A 894 -34.52 22.55 -4.45
C LYS A 894 -34.73 22.99 -5.90
N THR A 895 -34.21 24.16 -6.28
CA THR A 895 -34.25 24.62 -7.67
C THR A 895 -33.38 23.74 -8.57
N ALA A 896 -32.14 23.44 -8.15
CA ALA A 896 -31.24 22.58 -8.93
C ALA A 896 -31.81 21.18 -9.16
N LEU A 897 -32.45 20.58 -8.14
CA LEU A 897 -33.11 19.27 -8.27
C LEU A 897 -34.34 19.33 -9.18
N TYR A 898 -35.15 20.39 -9.08
CA TYR A 898 -36.31 20.58 -9.96
C TYR A 898 -35.89 20.71 -11.43
N GLU A 899 -34.85 21.50 -11.71
CA GLU A 899 -34.29 21.65 -13.04
C GLU A 899 -33.76 20.32 -13.59
N ALA A 900 -33.03 19.54 -12.79
CA ALA A 900 -32.53 18.23 -13.18
C ALA A 900 -33.65 17.19 -13.41
N SER A 901 -34.75 17.24 -12.66
CA SER A 901 -35.91 16.38 -12.89
C SER A 901 -36.74 16.78 -14.13
N SER A 902 -36.55 18.00 -14.64
CA SER A 902 -37.28 18.54 -15.79
C SER A 902 -36.48 18.49 -17.10
N ALA A 903 -35.20 18.15 -17.02
CA ALA A 903 -34.26 18.02 -18.14
C ALA A 903 -34.37 16.62 -18.77
#